data_AF-A0A1Y1ZJ71-F1
#
_entry.id   AF-A0A1Y1ZJ71-F1
#
_cell.length_a   1.000
_cell.length_b   1.000
_cell.length_c   1.000
_cell.angle_alpha   90.00
_cell.angle_beta   90.00
_cell.angle_gamma   90.00
#
_symmetry.space_group_name_H-M   'P 1'
#
loop_
_entity.id
_entity.type
_entity.pdbx_description
1 polymer ?
#
loop_
_entity_poly.entity_id
_entity_poly.type
_entity_poly.pdbx_seq_one_letter_code
_entity_poly.pdbx_strand_id
1 'polypeptide(L)'
;MYNNIKINFLLVLFLNSLLLINAEKWKFNVVSIFEPEYSIGLKYNDKIIKMQSTVFPVFTVTIEPVDYSFKYFYKYVLLDKNGKVIDEEKKDRNYKPSVSSTYEVYNRYKTNVKIPSLSKVYDTNFVQSTEKYQPYDDSQIYTVYAKCNENDYENLKYKPFLNRNTFKKNEGFANCTVSFVSQTEVFERNGALQLIGYDSRKYKKLSWKIKLDKKIFGRKVLKFRSNANDATMMRDKINTELYKALGVPTYSSAYARLTINDDVYGLYSLVDTISDNWIASAIHGNDKARVGYNYKTYSGATLKYINEISSSYSTGEYEVDEIDKEDTEASGNDWYRLIQFTKLFSNWNKQYSNQPNKVAFNALNQFFNIESLLRQMTIESLTYSFDNFWANSGNFALYYNPEEKRYQIIPYDYDGSFYGSNDSPRFIENYLKESMDCIEWAKKARIDEDYYFINALFAHDSIKNRYNKIMKDTLEKVFNVKELSILIDALYQLIVDEVEWNFGLIDELDENIPGYVNHFTLQNFNDNTNYKKVKYNKILNYNDANFGLKQWIKDRGEECQIYVKSVVLDNDDDNDNEIVNAEPEINNRKTTTTTTTAKATATTSKGVPKSTHPYKCGPDWGACYVDGECCSRKGYCGTTKDYCGSGCQSEFGVCGVASTKKKTTTKTTTTTTTTRTTSKKKTTTFTTLIKKTTTSSSTSTTTSKGVPKSTHPYKCGPNWGACYVDGECCSRKGYCGTTKDYCGSGCQSEFGVCGIASTTKKTTTKTTTTRTTTTSKNIPISTVSGKCGSNYGACPNSYCCSKYGYCGLTDEYCGKGCQIGYGQCH
;
A
#
# COMPACT_ATOMS: atom_id res chain seq x y z
N MET A 1 75.61 37.65 -12.32
CA MET A 1 74.20 38.14 -12.39
C MET A 1 73.41 37.45 -13.51
N TYR A 2 73.58 36.13 -13.74
CA TYR A 2 73.00 35.44 -14.89
C TYR A 2 72.61 33.97 -14.63
N ASN A 3 72.23 33.62 -13.40
CA ASN A 3 71.80 32.24 -13.07
C ASN A 3 70.57 32.10 -12.16
N ASN A 4 69.91 33.19 -11.76
CA ASN A 4 68.73 33.13 -10.87
C ASN A 4 67.39 33.49 -11.53
N ILE A 5 67.35 33.73 -12.85
CA ILE A 5 66.11 34.12 -13.55
C ILE A 5 65.44 32.92 -14.26
N LYS A 6 66.14 31.80 -14.49
CA LYS A 6 65.54 30.61 -15.15
C LYS A 6 64.79 29.66 -14.21
N ILE A 7 65.01 29.73 -12.90
CA ILE A 7 64.36 28.80 -11.94
C ILE A 7 62.94 29.27 -11.56
N ASN A 8 62.67 30.58 -11.56
CA ASN A 8 61.33 31.09 -11.26
C ASN A 8 60.34 31.06 -12.44
N PHE A 9 60.82 30.92 -13.68
CA PHE A 9 59.92 30.79 -14.84
C PHE A 9 59.46 29.35 -15.07
N LEU A 10 60.27 28.35 -14.70
CA LEU A 10 59.88 26.93 -14.78
C LEU A 10 58.95 26.49 -13.64
N LEU A 11 59.04 27.10 -12.45
CA LEU A 11 58.10 26.83 -11.34
C LEU A 11 56.72 27.46 -11.56
N VAL A 12 56.63 28.57 -12.29
CA VAL A 12 55.32 29.18 -12.66
C VAL A 12 54.67 28.48 -13.85
N LEU A 13 55.45 27.79 -14.69
CA LEU A 13 54.93 26.93 -15.76
C LEU A 13 54.52 25.52 -15.27
N PHE A 14 55.04 25.05 -14.13
CA PHE A 14 54.62 23.78 -13.50
C PHE A 14 53.50 23.92 -12.45
N LEU A 15 53.07 25.14 -12.11
CA LEU A 15 51.84 25.36 -11.32
C LEU A 15 50.58 25.55 -12.16
N ASN A 16 50.70 25.55 -13.50
CA ASN A 16 49.57 25.52 -14.42
C ASN A 16 49.25 24.12 -14.96
N SER A 17 49.93 23.07 -14.46
CA SER A 17 49.52 21.70 -14.74
C SER A 17 48.35 21.30 -13.83
N LEU A 18 47.15 21.43 -14.41
CA LEU A 18 45.94 20.65 -14.10
C LEU A 18 45.42 20.76 -12.65
N LEU A 19 44.80 21.90 -12.32
CA LEU A 19 43.46 21.79 -11.73
C LEU A 19 42.48 21.64 -12.90
N LEU A 20 42.44 20.44 -13.50
CA LEU A 20 41.23 19.99 -14.17
C LEU A 20 40.20 19.83 -13.04
N ILE A 21 39.55 20.93 -12.67
CA ILE A 21 38.28 20.87 -11.96
C ILE A 21 37.37 20.14 -12.95
N ASN A 22 37.21 18.83 -12.80
CA ASN A 22 36.18 18.11 -13.52
C ASN A 22 34.87 18.83 -13.17
N ALA A 23 34.28 19.51 -14.14
CA ALA A 23 32.99 20.17 -13.94
C ALA A 23 32.02 19.12 -13.38
N GLU A 24 31.44 19.42 -12.22
CA GLU A 24 30.59 18.45 -11.52
C GLU A 24 29.37 18.15 -12.40
N LYS A 25 29.26 16.92 -12.91
CA LYS A 25 28.13 16.54 -13.77
C LYS A 25 26.91 16.21 -12.93
N TRP A 26 25.81 16.92 -13.16
CA TRP A 26 24.55 16.66 -12.47
C TRP A 26 23.64 15.81 -13.33
N LYS A 27 23.25 14.64 -12.80
CA LYS A 27 22.33 13.71 -13.48
C LYS A 27 20.96 13.79 -12.84
N PHE A 28 19.94 13.87 -13.68
CA PHE A 28 18.53 13.91 -13.29
C PHE A 28 17.81 12.74 -13.91
N ASN A 29 16.96 12.07 -13.12
CA ASN A 29 16.04 11.05 -13.63
C ASN A 29 14.64 11.38 -13.13
N VAL A 30 13.69 11.40 -14.05
CA VAL A 30 12.28 11.68 -13.75
C VAL A 30 11.38 10.69 -14.44
N VAL A 31 10.31 10.31 -13.75
CA VAL A 31 9.25 9.44 -14.23
C VAL A 31 8.05 10.31 -14.58
N SER A 32 7.57 10.19 -15.82
CA SER A 32 6.31 10.80 -16.25
C SER A 32 5.11 10.05 -15.66
N ILE A 33 4.05 10.79 -15.36
CA ILE A 33 2.73 10.26 -15.01
C ILE A 33 1.67 10.57 -16.09
N PHE A 34 2.12 11.04 -17.25
CA PHE A 34 1.29 11.39 -18.40
C PHE A 34 1.46 10.38 -19.54
N GLU A 35 0.60 10.47 -20.55
CA GLU A 35 0.65 9.64 -21.76
C GLU A 35 2.01 9.70 -22.50
N PRO A 36 2.36 8.65 -23.27
CA PRO A 36 3.59 8.59 -24.06
C PRO A 36 3.80 9.71 -25.10
N GLU A 37 2.75 10.44 -25.46
CA GLU A 37 2.87 11.58 -26.40
C GLU A 37 3.57 12.80 -25.78
N TYR A 38 3.62 12.89 -24.46
CA TYR A 38 4.30 13.97 -23.75
C TYR A 38 5.77 13.65 -23.48
N SER A 39 6.56 14.70 -23.39
CA SER A 39 7.97 14.64 -23.02
C SER A 39 8.23 15.47 -21.76
N ILE A 40 9.37 15.25 -21.09
CA ILE A 40 9.76 16.03 -19.92
C ILE A 40 10.99 16.88 -20.25
N GLY A 41 11.02 18.11 -19.76
CA GLY A 41 12.18 18.98 -19.75
C GLY A 41 12.67 19.25 -18.32
N LEU A 42 13.96 19.52 -18.18
CA LEU A 42 14.55 20.07 -16.97
C LEU A 42 14.64 21.59 -17.11
N LYS A 43 14.01 22.34 -16.20
CA LYS A 43 14.14 23.79 -16.07
C LYS A 43 15.17 24.11 -14.99
N TYR A 44 16.26 24.76 -15.36
CA TYR A 44 17.38 25.15 -14.50
C TYR A 44 17.95 26.51 -14.96
N ASN A 45 18.09 27.49 -14.06
CA ASN A 45 18.52 28.86 -14.38
C ASN A 45 17.75 29.47 -15.57
N ASP A 46 16.41 29.36 -15.55
CA ASP A 46 15.47 29.78 -16.61
C ASP A 46 15.70 29.14 -18.00
N LYS A 47 16.64 28.21 -18.12
CA LYS A 47 16.86 27.40 -19.32
C LYS A 47 16.07 26.10 -19.20
N ILE A 48 15.45 25.70 -20.31
CA ILE A 48 14.74 24.42 -20.42
C ILE A 48 15.57 23.50 -21.31
N ILE A 49 15.88 22.33 -20.79
CA ILE A 49 16.64 21.29 -21.47
C ILE A 49 15.72 20.09 -21.64
N LYS A 50 15.39 19.73 -22.88
CA LYS A 50 14.57 18.56 -23.18
C LYS A 50 15.30 17.28 -22.72
N MET A 51 14.65 16.49 -21.87
CA MET A 51 15.20 15.23 -21.36
C MET A 51 14.93 14.09 -22.36
N GLN A 52 15.75 13.04 -22.30
CA GLN A 52 15.65 11.90 -23.21
C GLN A 52 15.08 10.68 -22.49
N SER A 53 14.20 9.92 -23.15
CA SER A 53 13.65 8.67 -22.62
C SER A 53 14.12 7.50 -23.48
N THR A 54 14.93 6.61 -22.89
CA THR A 54 15.27 5.32 -23.51
C THR A 54 14.28 4.22 -23.12
N VAL A 55 13.69 4.32 -21.93
CA VAL A 55 12.70 3.39 -21.37
C VAL A 55 11.57 4.23 -20.79
N PHE A 56 10.43 4.32 -21.49
CA PHE A 56 9.28 5.08 -20.99
C PHE A 56 8.69 4.38 -19.75
N PRO A 57 8.30 5.12 -18.67
CA PRO A 57 8.12 6.57 -18.58
C PRO A 57 9.32 7.34 -18.00
N VAL A 58 10.53 6.79 -18.08
CA VAL A 58 11.74 7.38 -17.48
C VAL A 58 12.44 8.30 -18.46
N PHE A 59 12.67 9.54 -18.04
CA PHE A 59 13.45 10.54 -18.73
C PHE A 59 14.72 10.86 -17.94
N THR A 60 15.83 11.01 -18.64
CA THR A 60 17.14 11.33 -18.06
C THR A 60 17.80 12.49 -18.79
N VAL A 61 18.54 13.32 -18.04
CA VAL A 61 19.48 14.30 -18.60
C VAL A 61 20.68 14.44 -17.67
N THR A 62 21.84 14.74 -18.25
CA THR A 62 23.04 15.14 -17.51
C THR A 62 23.45 16.53 -17.96
N ILE A 63 23.69 17.43 -17.01
CA ILE A 63 24.12 18.81 -17.27
C ILE A 63 25.44 19.11 -16.57
N GLU A 64 26.15 20.11 -17.06
CA GLU A 64 27.29 20.74 -16.40
C GLU A 64 26.81 22.10 -15.86
N PRO A 65 26.72 22.30 -14.53
CA PRO A 65 26.23 23.55 -13.96
C PRO A 65 27.22 24.68 -14.29
N VAL A 66 26.68 25.76 -14.85
CA VAL A 66 27.48 26.87 -15.40
C VAL A 66 27.93 27.88 -14.33
N ASP A 67 27.28 27.88 -13.17
CA ASP A 67 27.56 28.83 -12.08
C ASP A 67 27.25 28.20 -10.71
N TYR A 68 28.25 28.14 -9.84
CA TYR A 68 28.12 27.62 -8.47
C TYR A 68 27.56 28.67 -7.49
N SER A 69 27.33 29.91 -7.94
CA SER A 69 26.81 31.02 -7.12
C SER A 69 25.27 31.10 -7.09
N PHE A 70 24.58 30.47 -8.06
CA PHE A 70 23.13 30.40 -8.09
C PHE A 70 22.62 29.09 -7.50
N LYS A 71 21.64 29.23 -6.61
CA LYS A 71 21.00 28.18 -5.83
C LYS A 71 20.68 26.94 -6.67
N TYR A 72 20.94 25.76 -6.10
CA TYR A 72 20.68 24.38 -6.58
C TYR A 72 19.21 24.04 -6.97
N PHE A 73 18.39 25.03 -7.35
CA PHE A 73 16.98 24.83 -7.64
C PHE A 73 16.72 24.42 -9.09
N TYR A 74 15.81 23.47 -9.28
CA TYR A 74 15.36 23.02 -10.59
C TYR A 74 13.89 22.61 -10.54
N LYS A 75 13.28 22.47 -11.70
CA LYS A 75 11.94 21.90 -11.87
C LYS A 75 11.88 21.02 -13.10
N TYR A 76 10.95 20.09 -13.10
CA TYR A 76 10.53 19.43 -14.32
C TYR A 76 9.40 20.22 -15.00
N VAL A 77 9.41 20.23 -16.33
CA VAL A 77 8.36 20.81 -17.17
C VAL A 77 7.79 19.76 -18.11
N LEU A 78 6.48 19.79 -18.32
CA LEU A 78 5.80 18.94 -19.29
C LEU A 78 5.86 19.62 -20.66
N LEU A 79 6.30 18.86 -21.66
CA LEU A 79 6.46 19.32 -23.03
C LEU A 79 5.49 18.58 -23.95
N ASP A 80 4.86 19.30 -24.87
CA ASP A 80 4.12 18.69 -25.97
C ASP A 80 5.07 18.04 -27.00
N LYS A 81 4.49 17.36 -27.99
CA LYS A 81 5.23 16.72 -29.10
C LYS A 81 6.16 17.67 -29.88
N ASN A 82 5.89 18.98 -29.86
CA ASN A 82 6.69 20.01 -30.53
C ASN A 82 7.79 20.58 -29.61
N GLY A 83 7.86 20.14 -28.35
CA GLY A 83 8.80 20.65 -27.35
C GLY A 83 8.35 21.94 -26.67
N LYS A 84 7.09 22.35 -26.82
CA LYS A 84 6.52 23.52 -26.13
C LYS A 84 6.15 23.14 -24.70
N VAL A 85 6.49 24.00 -23.74
CA VAL A 85 6.03 23.85 -22.34
C VAL A 85 4.52 24.03 -22.27
N ILE A 86 3.84 23.05 -21.69
CA ILE A 86 2.39 23.07 -21.46
C ILE A 86 2.02 23.02 -19.97
N ASP A 87 2.92 22.50 -19.13
CA ASP A 87 2.77 22.51 -17.68
C ASP A 87 4.15 22.57 -16.98
N GLU A 88 4.18 23.06 -15.74
CA GLU A 88 5.40 23.19 -14.92
C GLU A 88 5.10 22.75 -13.48
N GLU A 89 6.07 22.07 -12.85
CA GLU A 89 5.95 21.67 -11.45
C GLU A 89 5.61 22.85 -10.52
N LYS A 90 4.69 22.59 -9.58
CA LYS A 90 4.14 23.60 -8.67
C LYS A 90 5.19 24.21 -7.73
N LYS A 91 6.22 23.44 -7.39
CA LYS A 91 7.30 23.81 -6.45
C LYS A 91 8.67 23.50 -7.06
N ASP A 92 9.65 24.33 -6.71
CA ASP A 92 11.06 24.08 -6.99
C ASP A 92 11.60 22.89 -6.17
N ARG A 93 12.49 22.12 -6.81
CA ARG A 93 13.28 21.06 -6.19
C ARG A 93 14.69 21.56 -5.91
N ASN A 94 15.37 20.97 -4.95
CA ASN A 94 16.76 21.27 -4.62
C ASN A 94 17.65 20.08 -4.98
N TYR A 95 18.65 20.29 -5.83
CA TYR A 95 19.55 19.24 -6.28
C TYR A 95 20.40 18.73 -5.12
N LYS A 96 20.50 17.40 -5.03
CA LYS A 96 21.37 16.68 -4.11
C LYS A 96 22.08 15.57 -4.89
N PRO A 97 23.30 15.15 -4.50
CA PRO A 97 23.99 14.06 -5.20
C PRO A 97 23.15 12.77 -5.35
N SER A 98 22.25 12.49 -4.40
CA SER A 98 21.30 11.37 -4.45
C SER A 98 20.29 11.43 -5.60
N VAL A 99 20.06 12.60 -6.21
CA VAL A 99 19.16 12.75 -7.38
C VAL A 99 19.68 11.94 -8.56
N SER A 100 21.01 11.82 -8.70
CA SER A 100 21.64 11.05 -9.78
C SER A 100 21.28 9.55 -9.79
N SER A 101 20.95 9.01 -8.62
CA SER A 101 20.62 7.60 -8.40
C SER A 101 19.17 7.34 -8.03
N THR A 102 18.32 8.37 -8.06
CA THR A 102 16.89 8.24 -7.76
C THR A 102 16.04 8.62 -8.97
N TYR A 103 14.92 7.93 -9.12
CA TYR A 103 13.89 8.25 -10.10
C TYR A 103 12.82 9.08 -9.43
N GLU A 104 12.92 10.40 -9.59
CA GLU A 104 11.88 11.32 -9.11
C GLU A 104 10.61 11.17 -9.95
N VAL A 105 9.45 11.50 -9.40
CA VAL A 105 8.19 11.44 -10.15
C VAL A 105 7.70 12.87 -10.40
N TYR A 106 7.29 13.17 -11.62
CA TYR A 106 6.84 14.51 -12.01
C TYR A 106 5.72 15.00 -11.08
N ASN A 107 5.90 16.20 -10.54
CA ASN A 107 5.00 16.89 -9.63
C ASN A 107 4.62 16.07 -8.38
N ARG A 108 5.50 15.14 -7.98
CA ARG A 108 5.44 14.41 -6.71
C ARG A 108 6.73 14.64 -5.94
N TYR A 109 6.59 15.19 -4.74
CA TYR A 109 7.72 15.56 -3.90
C TYR A 109 7.93 14.45 -2.87
N LYS A 110 9.17 14.00 -2.70
CA LYS A 110 9.49 12.88 -1.81
C LYS A 110 9.00 13.17 -0.39
N THR A 111 7.97 12.45 0.04
CA THR A 111 7.56 12.35 1.44
C THR A 111 8.32 11.15 2.03
N ASN A 112 9.22 11.39 2.99
CA ASN A 112 9.92 10.30 3.69
C ASN A 112 8.95 9.64 4.67
N VAL A 113 7.93 8.95 4.16
CA VAL A 113 6.95 8.25 4.97
C VAL A 113 7.44 6.84 5.22
N LYS A 114 7.74 6.53 6.48
CA LYS A 114 7.97 5.14 6.89
C LYS A 114 6.61 4.52 7.22
N ILE A 115 6.24 3.44 6.55
CA ILE A 115 5.07 2.66 6.94
C ILE A 115 5.43 1.84 8.18
N PRO A 116 4.75 2.09 9.33
CA PRO A 116 5.04 1.38 10.57
C PRO A 116 4.43 -0.02 10.51
N SER A 117 5.19 -1.01 10.97
CA SER A 117 4.63 -2.34 11.23
C SER A 117 3.76 -2.30 12.48
N LEU A 118 2.64 -3.01 12.45
CA LEU A 118 1.80 -3.21 13.63
C LEU A 118 2.54 -4.08 14.66
N SER A 119 2.21 -3.87 15.93
CA SER A 119 2.73 -4.68 17.04
C SER A 119 2.42 -6.16 16.83
N LYS A 120 3.42 -7.03 16.99
CA LYS A 120 3.21 -8.48 16.85
C LYS A 120 2.38 -9.00 18.02
N VAL A 121 1.26 -9.67 17.73
CA VAL A 121 0.39 -10.30 18.73
C VAL A 121 0.90 -11.71 19.05
N TYR A 122 1.26 -12.46 18.01
CA TYR A 122 1.73 -13.85 18.11
C TYR A 122 2.94 -14.11 17.20
N ASP A 123 3.83 -14.99 17.65
CA ASP A 123 4.92 -15.53 16.84
C ASP A 123 4.44 -16.51 15.77
N THR A 124 5.26 -16.66 14.73
CA THR A 124 5.04 -17.60 13.64
C THR A 124 6.35 -17.98 12.96
N ASN A 125 6.37 -19.17 12.35
CA ASN A 125 7.45 -19.67 11.52
C ASN A 125 7.35 -19.20 10.06
N PHE A 126 6.30 -18.43 9.70
CA PHE A 126 6.20 -17.83 8.37
C PHE A 126 7.36 -16.84 8.17
N VAL A 127 8.30 -17.22 7.32
CA VAL A 127 9.43 -16.39 6.95
C VAL A 127 8.94 -15.45 5.85
N GLN A 128 8.70 -14.18 6.17
CA GLN A 128 8.10 -13.22 5.23
C GLN A 128 8.90 -13.02 3.93
N SER A 129 10.14 -13.50 3.86
CA SER A 129 10.98 -13.34 2.67
C SER A 129 12.16 -14.31 2.58
N THR A 130 12.68 -14.42 1.37
CA THR A 130 13.94 -15.09 1.02
C THR A 130 14.81 -14.13 0.23
N GLU A 131 16.10 -14.42 0.04
CA GLU A 131 17.00 -13.58 -0.75
C GLU A 131 16.42 -13.19 -2.12
N LYS A 132 15.69 -14.10 -2.78
CA LYS A 132 15.12 -13.85 -4.12
C LYS A 132 13.70 -13.29 -4.08
N TYR A 133 12.93 -13.53 -3.03
CA TYR A 133 11.55 -13.08 -2.89
C TYR A 133 11.44 -12.19 -1.66
N GLN A 134 11.71 -10.91 -1.86
CA GLN A 134 11.57 -9.89 -0.82
C GLN A 134 10.15 -9.29 -0.84
N PRO A 135 9.63 -8.80 0.29
CA PRO A 135 8.38 -8.06 0.31
C PRO A 135 8.55 -6.80 -0.54
N TYR A 136 7.45 -6.27 -1.08
CA TYR A 136 7.50 -4.94 -1.66
C TYR A 136 7.95 -3.92 -0.61
N ASP A 137 8.76 -2.95 -1.02
CA ASP A 137 9.01 -1.75 -0.23
C ASP A 137 7.76 -0.88 -0.31
N ASP A 138 6.95 -0.94 0.73
CA ASP A 138 5.67 -0.24 0.83
C ASP A 138 5.81 1.21 1.33
N SER A 139 7.04 1.70 1.54
CA SER A 139 7.33 3.11 1.81
C SER A 139 7.41 3.97 0.53
N GLN A 140 7.30 3.33 -0.63
CA GLN A 140 7.30 3.99 -1.93
C GLN A 140 6.07 3.59 -2.77
N ILE A 141 5.79 4.40 -3.79
CA ILE A 141 4.77 4.12 -4.80
C ILE A 141 5.49 3.85 -6.11
N TYR A 142 5.43 2.60 -6.57
CA TYR A 142 6.03 2.16 -7.83
C TYR A 142 5.34 2.83 -9.02
N THR A 143 6.01 2.86 -10.17
CA THR A 143 5.38 3.27 -11.44
C THR A 143 5.52 2.17 -12.46
N VAL A 144 4.40 1.77 -13.05
CA VAL A 144 4.32 0.70 -14.03
C VAL A 144 3.70 1.24 -15.31
N TYR A 145 4.44 1.09 -16.40
CA TYR A 145 3.94 1.33 -17.74
C TYR A 145 3.95 0.02 -18.52
N ALA A 146 2.84 -0.29 -19.19
CA ALA A 146 2.73 -1.43 -20.08
C ALA A 146 2.34 -0.97 -21.48
N LYS A 147 3.24 -1.15 -22.45
CA LYS A 147 2.94 -0.98 -23.88
C LYS A 147 2.48 -2.31 -24.45
N CYS A 148 1.19 -2.47 -24.62
CA CYS A 148 0.51 -3.68 -25.05
C CYS A 148 0.11 -3.65 -26.53
N ASN A 149 -0.15 -4.82 -27.11
CA ASN A 149 -0.85 -4.91 -28.40
C ASN A 149 -2.21 -4.22 -28.30
N GLU A 150 -2.45 -3.20 -29.15
CA GLU A 150 -3.63 -2.36 -29.06
C GLU A 150 -4.94 -3.15 -29.22
N ASN A 151 -5.05 -3.98 -30.26
CA ASN A 151 -6.28 -4.73 -30.54
C ASN A 151 -6.64 -5.71 -29.41
N ASP A 152 -5.65 -6.40 -28.86
CA ASP A 152 -5.85 -7.34 -27.76
C ASP A 152 -6.21 -6.60 -26.47
N TYR A 153 -5.57 -5.47 -26.20
CA TYR A 153 -5.86 -4.62 -25.05
C TYR A 153 -7.25 -3.99 -25.12
N GLU A 154 -7.64 -3.44 -26.28
CA GLU A 154 -8.98 -2.93 -26.55
C GLU A 154 -10.04 -4.02 -26.36
N ASN A 155 -9.77 -5.24 -26.83
CA ASN A 155 -10.67 -6.38 -26.60
C ASN A 155 -10.89 -6.63 -25.11
N LEU A 156 -9.83 -6.62 -24.31
CA LEU A 156 -9.93 -6.80 -22.86
C LEU A 156 -10.70 -5.65 -22.20
N LYS A 157 -10.32 -4.40 -22.49
CA LYS A 157 -10.87 -3.23 -21.80
C LYS A 157 -12.34 -2.96 -22.14
N TYR A 158 -12.76 -3.18 -23.39
CA TYR A 158 -14.16 -2.97 -23.81
C TYR A 158 -15.05 -4.20 -23.63
N LYS A 159 -14.46 -5.40 -23.52
CA LYS A 159 -15.22 -6.65 -23.34
C LYS A 159 -14.69 -7.41 -22.12
N PRO A 160 -14.80 -6.86 -20.91
CA PRO A 160 -14.36 -7.57 -19.70
C PRO A 160 -15.17 -8.86 -19.46
N PHE A 161 -16.38 -8.93 -20.03
CA PHE A 161 -17.19 -10.14 -20.21
C PHE A 161 -17.49 -10.35 -21.69
N LEU A 162 -17.31 -11.58 -22.18
CA LEU A 162 -17.52 -11.95 -23.60
C LEU A 162 -18.99 -12.00 -24.00
N ASN A 163 -19.87 -12.21 -23.01
CA ASN A 163 -21.31 -12.27 -23.20
C ASN A 163 -21.99 -11.59 -22.00
N ARG A 164 -22.84 -10.60 -22.28
CA ARG A 164 -23.52 -9.80 -21.26
C ARG A 164 -24.64 -10.55 -20.53
N ASN A 165 -25.19 -11.60 -21.13
CA ASN A 165 -26.26 -12.41 -20.53
C ASN A 165 -25.70 -13.52 -19.64
N THR A 166 -24.62 -14.17 -20.07
CA THR A 166 -24.00 -15.27 -19.31
C THR A 166 -22.88 -14.81 -18.38
N PHE A 167 -22.49 -13.53 -18.43
CA PHE A 167 -21.35 -12.97 -17.69
C PHE A 167 -20.09 -13.83 -17.79
N LYS A 168 -19.88 -14.47 -18.96
CA LYS A 168 -18.67 -15.25 -19.21
C LYS A 168 -17.46 -14.31 -19.23
N LYS A 169 -16.55 -14.48 -18.27
CA LYS A 169 -15.31 -13.67 -18.16
C LYS A 169 -14.50 -13.72 -19.47
N ASN A 170 -13.92 -12.58 -19.83
CA ASN A 170 -12.90 -12.54 -20.88
C ASN A 170 -11.53 -12.93 -20.31
N GLU A 171 -11.09 -14.17 -20.57
CA GLU A 171 -9.81 -14.71 -20.09
C GLU A 171 -8.68 -14.56 -21.13
N GLY A 172 -8.85 -13.67 -22.12
CA GLY A 172 -7.82 -13.31 -23.09
C GLY A 172 -6.60 -12.64 -22.46
N PHE A 173 -5.62 -12.31 -23.29
CA PHE A 173 -4.43 -11.60 -22.87
C PHE A 173 -3.92 -10.67 -23.97
N ALA A 174 -3.19 -9.62 -23.58
CA ALA A 174 -2.44 -8.76 -24.49
C ALA A 174 -0.94 -8.89 -24.20
N ASN A 175 -0.13 -9.11 -25.23
CA ASN A 175 1.32 -9.09 -25.08
C ASN A 175 1.83 -7.66 -24.92
N CYS A 176 2.71 -7.43 -23.96
CA CYS A 176 3.20 -6.11 -23.59
C CYS A 176 4.71 -6.08 -23.35
N THR A 177 5.32 -4.93 -23.64
CA THR A 177 6.59 -4.51 -23.02
C THR A 177 6.26 -3.71 -21.76
N VAL A 178 6.88 -4.06 -20.64
CA VAL A 178 6.55 -3.57 -19.30
C VAL A 178 7.76 -2.89 -18.69
N SER A 179 7.60 -1.64 -18.31
CA SER A 179 8.55 -0.89 -17.50
C SER A 179 8.05 -0.82 -16.07
N PHE A 180 8.77 -1.43 -15.13
CA PHE A 180 8.51 -1.35 -13.70
C PHE A 180 9.60 -0.49 -13.05
N VAL A 181 9.21 0.62 -12.45
CA VAL A 181 10.13 1.62 -11.89
C VAL A 181 9.93 1.70 -10.38
N SER A 182 10.99 1.40 -9.63
CA SER A 182 11.11 1.75 -8.22
C SER A 182 11.84 3.08 -8.07
N GLN A 183 12.01 3.55 -6.83
CA GLN A 183 12.78 4.77 -6.55
C GLN A 183 14.25 4.68 -7.04
N THR A 184 14.82 3.49 -7.19
CA THR A 184 16.25 3.31 -7.50
C THR A 184 16.53 2.36 -8.66
N GLU A 185 15.53 1.61 -9.14
CA GLU A 185 15.71 0.58 -10.16
C GLU A 185 14.62 0.68 -11.24
N VAL A 186 15.00 0.31 -12.47
CA VAL A 186 14.10 0.19 -13.61
C VAL A 186 14.23 -1.21 -14.18
N PHE A 187 13.12 -1.90 -14.32
CA PHE A 187 13.04 -3.23 -14.92
C PHE A 187 12.22 -3.15 -16.20
N GLU A 188 12.83 -3.51 -17.32
CA GLU A 188 12.11 -3.75 -18.57
C GLU A 188 11.90 -5.26 -18.75
N ARG A 189 10.65 -5.65 -19.04
CA ARG A 189 10.22 -7.04 -19.21
C ARG A 189 9.27 -7.18 -20.38
N ASN A 190 9.13 -8.39 -20.89
CA ASN A 190 7.95 -8.74 -21.68
C ASN A 190 6.93 -9.43 -20.77
N GLY A 191 5.66 -9.28 -21.06
CA GLY A 191 4.63 -9.98 -20.30
C GLY A 191 3.29 -10.04 -21.01
N ALA A 192 2.38 -10.83 -20.44
CA ALA A 192 1.00 -10.95 -20.88
C ALA A 192 0.07 -10.30 -19.86
N LEU A 193 -0.56 -9.19 -20.25
CA LEU A 193 -1.59 -8.49 -19.47
C LEU A 193 -2.91 -9.27 -19.54
N GLN A 194 -3.55 -9.46 -18.40
CA GLN A 194 -4.84 -10.15 -18.28
C GLN A 194 -5.73 -9.43 -17.26
N LEU A 195 -7.05 -9.52 -17.45
CA LEU A 195 -8.01 -9.10 -16.42
C LEU A 195 -8.01 -10.06 -15.23
N ILE A 196 -8.35 -9.55 -14.04
CA ILE A 196 -8.50 -10.35 -12.82
C ILE A 196 -9.84 -10.10 -12.13
N GLY A 197 -10.25 -11.08 -11.31
CA GLY A 197 -11.47 -11.04 -10.51
C GLY A 197 -12.74 -11.20 -11.34
N TYR A 198 -13.87 -11.35 -10.65
CA TYR A 198 -15.20 -11.36 -11.26
C TYR A 198 -15.88 -10.00 -11.07
N ASP A 199 -16.06 -9.54 -9.84
CA ASP A 199 -16.74 -8.26 -9.57
C ASP A 199 -15.92 -7.03 -9.95
N SER A 200 -14.60 -7.10 -9.85
CA SER A 200 -13.68 -6.05 -10.33
C SER A 200 -13.84 -5.75 -11.83
N ARG A 201 -14.34 -6.69 -12.63
CA ARG A 201 -14.62 -6.52 -14.06
C ARG A 201 -15.92 -5.75 -14.34
N LYS A 202 -16.75 -5.55 -13.31
CA LYS A 202 -17.99 -4.77 -13.40
C LYS A 202 -17.74 -3.27 -13.27
N TYR A 203 -16.51 -2.84 -12.94
CA TYR A 203 -16.15 -1.42 -12.81
C TYR A 203 -15.44 -0.91 -14.07
N LYS A 204 -15.62 0.39 -14.38
CA LYS A 204 -14.88 1.06 -15.46
C LYS A 204 -13.37 1.01 -15.20
N LYS A 205 -12.95 1.23 -13.95
CA LYS A 205 -11.56 1.07 -13.56
C LYS A 205 -11.24 -0.40 -13.31
N LEU A 206 -10.75 -1.07 -14.35
CA LEU A 206 -10.49 -2.51 -14.37
C LEU A 206 -9.29 -2.90 -13.50
N SER A 207 -9.26 -4.16 -13.05
CA SER A 207 -8.14 -4.74 -12.32
C SER A 207 -7.35 -5.70 -13.21
N TRP A 208 -6.03 -5.72 -13.04
CA TRP A 208 -5.11 -6.32 -14.00
C TRP A 208 -4.11 -7.25 -13.34
N LYS A 209 -3.59 -8.22 -14.09
CA LYS A 209 -2.33 -8.89 -13.78
C LYS A 209 -1.44 -8.91 -15.01
N ILE A 210 -0.13 -8.94 -14.81
CA ILE A 210 0.83 -9.12 -15.89
C ILE A 210 1.70 -10.34 -15.56
N LYS A 211 1.63 -11.37 -16.41
CA LYS A 211 2.52 -12.53 -16.33
C LYS A 211 3.83 -12.22 -17.06
N LEU A 212 4.94 -12.14 -16.34
CA LEU A 212 6.24 -11.70 -16.84
C LEU A 212 7.09 -12.86 -17.40
N ASP A 213 7.84 -12.56 -18.45
CA ASP A 213 8.84 -13.46 -19.02
C ASP A 213 10.01 -13.71 -18.05
N LYS A 214 10.40 -12.69 -17.28
CA LYS A 214 11.44 -12.76 -16.24
C LYS A 214 10.96 -12.11 -14.96
N LYS A 215 11.40 -12.67 -13.84
CA LYS A 215 10.98 -12.23 -12.50
C LYS A 215 11.38 -10.77 -12.22
N ILE A 216 10.57 -10.10 -11.41
CA ILE A 216 10.89 -8.84 -10.73
C ILE A 216 10.68 -9.12 -9.23
N PHE A 217 11.71 -8.88 -8.41
CA PHE A 217 11.70 -9.20 -6.97
C PHE A 217 11.17 -10.62 -6.66
N GLY A 218 11.61 -11.62 -7.43
CA GLY A 218 11.18 -13.01 -7.28
C GLY A 218 9.82 -13.36 -7.92
N ARG A 219 9.04 -12.37 -8.36
CA ARG A 219 7.66 -12.54 -8.84
C ARG A 219 7.58 -12.71 -10.35
N LYS A 220 6.87 -13.75 -10.78
CA LYS A 220 6.48 -13.96 -12.19
C LYS A 220 5.17 -13.26 -12.56
N VAL A 221 4.37 -12.86 -11.59
CA VAL A 221 3.09 -12.20 -11.81
C VAL A 221 3.06 -10.92 -10.98
N LEU A 222 2.73 -9.81 -11.62
CA LEU A 222 2.38 -8.56 -10.95
C LEU A 222 0.85 -8.44 -10.95
N LYS A 223 0.22 -8.30 -9.79
CA LYS A 223 -1.24 -8.21 -9.65
C LYS A 223 -1.62 -6.82 -9.16
N PHE A 224 -2.43 -6.12 -9.95
CA PHE A 224 -2.87 -4.75 -9.73
C PHE A 224 -4.37 -4.73 -9.44
N ARG A 225 -4.75 -4.47 -8.18
CA ARG A 225 -6.15 -4.28 -7.79
C ARG A 225 -6.53 -2.81 -7.89
N SER A 226 -7.61 -2.53 -8.61
CA SER A 226 -8.10 -1.16 -8.82
C SER A 226 -8.64 -0.50 -7.55
N ASN A 227 -9.18 -1.32 -6.64
CA ASN A 227 -9.98 -0.92 -5.49
C ASN A 227 -11.03 0.15 -5.85
N ALA A 228 -11.69 -0.01 -7.01
CA ALA A 228 -12.62 0.96 -7.56
C ALA A 228 -13.83 1.25 -6.63
N ASN A 229 -14.12 0.35 -5.70
CA ASN A 229 -15.17 0.45 -4.69
C ASN A 229 -14.70 0.97 -3.32
N ASP A 230 -13.40 1.24 -3.14
CA ASP A 230 -12.83 1.66 -1.85
C ASP A 230 -12.48 3.15 -1.86
N ALA A 231 -13.27 3.96 -1.14
CA ALA A 231 -13.04 5.39 -1.00
C ALA A 231 -11.75 5.76 -0.23
N THR A 232 -11.09 4.80 0.42
CA THR A 232 -9.82 4.99 1.13
C THR A 232 -8.62 4.37 0.40
N MET A 233 -8.85 3.38 -0.46
CA MET A 233 -7.81 2.54 -1.08
C MET A 233 -6.88 1.81 -0.09
N MET A 234 -7.20 1.80 1.21
CA MET A 234 -6.35 1.26 2.28
C MET A 234 -6.85 -0.06 2.88
N ARG A 235 -8.11 -0.45 2.65
CA ARG A 235 -8.74 -1.57 3.37
C ARG A 235 -7.97 -2.88 3.22
N ASP A 236 -7.57 -3.21 1.99
CA ASP A 236 -6.79 -4.40 1.67
C ASP A 236 -5.40 -4.39 2.34
N LYS A 237 -4.73 -3.22 2.31
CA LYS A 237 -3.42 -3.01 2.94
C LYS A 237 -3.49 -3.16 4.45
N ILE A 238 -4.48 -2.55 5.10
CA ILE A 238 -4.68 -2.67 6.56
C ILE A 238 -4.94 -4.12 6.95
N ASN A 239 -5.80 -4.83 6.19
CA ASN A 239 -6.09 -6.24 6.47
C ASN A 239 -4.84 -7.11 6.33
N THR A 240 -4.01 -6.84 5.32
CA THR A 240 -2.70 -7.51 5.15
C THR A 240 -1.80 -7.31 6.37
N GLU A 241 -1.69 -6.08 6.90
CA GLU A 241 -0.85 -5.81 8.06
C GLU A 241 -1.43 -6.43 9.35
N LEU A 242 -2.75 -6.54 9.48
CA LEU A 242 -3.41 -7.26 10.59
C LEU A 242 -3.05 -8.76 10.57
N TYR A 243 -3.14 -9.43 9.42
CA TYR A 243 -2.73 -10.84 9.31
C TYR A 243 -1.26 -11.05 9.69
N LYS A 244 -0.36 -10.18 9.22
CA LYS A 244 1.06 -10.22 9.62
C LYS A 244 1.23 -10.06 11.13
N ALA A 245 0.49 -9.15 11.77
CA ALA A 245 0.58 -8.91 13.21
C ALA A 245 0.18 -10.14 14.04
N LEU A 246 -0.77 -10.93 13.56
CA LEU A 246 -1.19 -12.18 14.20
C LEU A 246 -0.37 -13.41 13.73
N GLY A 247 0.60 -13.21 12.85
CA GLY A 247 1.43 -14.31 12.34
C GLY A 247 0.65 -15.29 11.45
N VAL A 248 -0.36 -14.79 10.72
CA VAL A 248 -1.08 -15.52 9.67
C VAL A 248 -0.36 -15.25 8.34
N PRO A 249 -0.12 -16.27 7.48
CA PRO A 249 0.60 -16.06 6.24
C PRO A 249 -0.29 -15.28 5.27
N THR A 250 0.24 -14.19 4.72
CA THR A 250 -0.49 -13.32 3.80
C THR A 250 0.47 -12.69 2.80
N TYR A 251 -0.04 -12.30 1.64
CA TYR A 251 0.76 -11.65 0.60
C TYR A 251 1.40 -10.34 1.07
N SER A 252 2.49 -9.95 0.42
CA SER A 252 3.01 -8.58 0.48
C SER A 252 2.15 -7.65 -0.38
N SER A 253 2.03 -6.40 0.04
CA SER A 253 1.28 -5.38 -0.67
C SER A 253 1.95 -4.00 -0.60
N ALA A 254 1.88 -3.26 -1.70
CA ALA A 254 2.34 -1.88 -1.86
C ALA A 254 1.42 -1.13 -2.85
N TYR A 255 1.79 0.07 -3.28
CA TYR A 255 1.05 0.85 -4.27
C TYR A 255 1.83 1.03 -5.56
N ALA A 256 1.11 1.14 -6.68
CA ALA A 256 1.69 1.44 -7.98
C ALA A 256 0.83 2.41 -8.76
N ARG A 257 1.47 3.31 -9.52
CA ARG A 257 0.83 4.05 -10.61
C ARG A 257 0.83 3.16 -11.85
N LEU A 258 -0.30 3.02 -12.53
CA LEU A 258 -0.44 2.16 -13.69
C LEU A 258 -0.90 2.95 -14.91
N THR A 259 -0.12 2.83 -15.99
CA THR A 259 -0.47 3.30 -17.33
C THR A 259 -0.37 2.13 -18.30
N ILE A 260 -1.40 1.94 -19.13
CA ILE A 260 -1.42 0.88 -20.16
C ILE A 260 -1.71 1.56 -21.49
N ASN A 261 -0.76 1.49 -22.43
CA ASN A 261 -0.76 2.29 -23.65
C ASN A 261 -0.98 3.78 -23.31
N ASP A 262 -2.05 4.38 -23.80
CA ASP A 262 -2.40 5.78 -23.55
C ASP A 262 -3.40 5.93 -22.38
N ASP A 263 -3.91 4.84 -21.81
CA ASP A 263 -4.83 4.88 -20.67
C ASP A 263 -4.06 5.03 -19.35
N VAL A 264 -4.16 6.22 -18.74
CA VAL A 264 -3.62 6.51 -17.40
C VAL A 264 -4.64 6.09 -16.34
N TYR A 265 -4.49 4.89 -15.78
CA TYR A 265 -5.46 4.36 -14.80
C TYR A 265 -5.28 4.89 -13.37
N GLY A 266 -4.14 5.50 -13.05
CA GLY A 266 -3.88 6.07 -11.73
C GLY A 266 -3.34 5.06 -10.70
N LEU A 267 -3.79 5.18 -9.45
CA LEU A 267 -3.25 4.43 -8.31
C LEU A 267 -3.87 3.02 -8.21
N TYR A 268 -3.05 2.01 -7.94
CA TYR A 268 -3.46 0.62 -7.73
C TYR A 268 -2.80 0.06 -6.46
N SER A 269 -3.46 -0.90 -5.82
CA SER A 269 -2.77 -1.81 -4.90
C SER A 269 -2.02 -2.87 -5.71
N LEU A 270 -0.73 -2.96 -5.48
CA LEU A 270 0.14 -4.01 -6.00
C LEU A 270 0.25 -5.10 -4.93
N VAL A 271 -0.22 -6.30 -5.23
CA VAL A 271 -0.28 -7.42 -4.26
C VAL A 271 0.34 -8.68 -4.83
N ASP A 272 0.85 -9.56 -3.95
CA ASP A 272 1.35 -10.87 -4.42
C ASP A 272 0.20 -11.77 -4.90
N THR A 273 0.57 -12.75 -5.72
CA THR A 273 -0.23 -13.95 -5.92
C THR A 273 0.35 -15.05 -5.04
N ILE A 274 -0.51 -15.82 -4.37
CA ILE A 274 -0.12 -17.08 -3.73
C ILE A 274 0.21 -18.06 -4.84
N SER A 275 1.46 -18.07 -5.28
CA SER A 275 2.00 -19.03 -6.25
C SER A 275 3.04 -19.91 -5.58
N ASP A 276 3.48 -20.97 -6.26
CA ASP A 276 4.64 -21.79 -5.90
C ASP A 276 5.82 -21.02 -5.26
N ASN A 277 6.29 -19.96 -5.91
CA ASN A 277 7.41 -19.14 -5.48
C ASN A 277 7.08 -18.33 -4.21
N TRP A 278 5.84 -17.88 -4.07
CA TRP A 278 5.40 -17.23 -2.85
C TRP A 278 5.28 -18.25 -1.71
N ILE A 279 4.72 -19.45 -1.95
CA ILE A 279 4.59 -20.50 -0.93
C ILE A 279 5.97 -20.96 -0.46
N ALA A 280 6.87 -21.28 -1.38
CA ALA A 280 8.26 -21.66 -1.08
C ALA A 280 8.99 -20.61 -0.22
N SER A 281 8.75 -19.32 -0.49
CA SER A 281 9.34 -18.24 0.29
C SER A 281 8.60 -18.01 1.62
N ALA A 282 7.32 -17.65 1.57
CA ALA A 282 6.53 -17.18 2.70
C ALA A 282 6.18 -18.27 3.72
N ILE A 283 6.05 -19.51 3.27
CA ILE A 283 5.68 -20.65 4.13
C ILE A 283 6.92 -21.46 4.52
N HIS A 284 7.79 -21.79 3.56
CA HIS A 284 8.95 -22.66 3.82
C HIS A 284 10.24 -21.89 4.11
N GLY A 285 10.30 -20.57 3.88
CA GLY A 285 11.52 -19.78 4.06
C GLY A 285 12.65 -20.16 3.11
N ASN A 286 12.36 -20.84 2.01
CA ASN A 286 13.36 -21.38 1.09
C ASN A 286 12.85 -21.40 -0.36
N ASP A 287 13.50 -20.64 -1.23
CA ASP A 287 13.19 -20.54 -2.67
C ASP A 287 13.23 -21.86 -3.45
N LYS A 288 13.78 -22.93 -2.84
CA LYS A 288 13.90 -24.27 -3.43
C LYS A 288 13.09 -25.32 -2.67
N ALA A 289 12.25 -24.93 -1.72
CA ALA A 289 11.42 -25.86 -0.98
C ALA A 289 10.47 -26.62 -1.93
N ARG A 290 10.14 -27.85 -1.55
CA ARG A 290 9.09 -28.62 -2.22
C ARG A 290 7.74 -28.02 -1.82
N VAL A 291 7.03 -27.47 -2.79
CA VAL A 291 5.69 -26.94 -2.62
C VAL A 291 4.68 -28.07 -2.82
N GLY A 292 3.78 -28.24 -1.86
CA GLY A 292 2.70 -29.23 -1.92
C GLY A 292 1.50 -28.78 -2.75
N TYR A 293 0.41 -29.55 -2.69
CA TYR A 293 -0.85 -29.17 -3.33
C TYR A 293 -1.45 -27.90 -2.72
N ASN A 294 -1.93 -27.01 -3.58
CA ASN A 294 -2.68 -25.83 -3.20
C ASN A 294 -4.02 -25.81 -3.95
N TYR A 295 -5.10 -25.58 -3.22
CA TYR A 295 -6.44 -25.43 -3.79
C TYR A 295 -6.97 -24.04 -3.48
N LYS A 296 -7.25 -23.24 -4.50
CA LYS A 296 -7.99 -21.99 -4.35
C LYS A 296 -9.47 -22.28 -4.14
N THR A 297 -10.13 -21.42 -3.38
CA THR A 297 -11.55 -21.55 -3.10
C THR A 297 -12.35 -20.34 -3.57
N TYR A 298 -13.58 -20.63 -3.94
CA TYR A 298 -14.60 -19.68 -4.29
C TYR A 298 -15.80 -19.86 -3.34
N SER A 299 -16.73 -18.91 -3.40
CA SER A 299 -17.95 -18.92 -2.59
C SER A 299 -18.61 -20.31 -2.56
N GLY A 300 -18.88 -20.82 -1.35
CA GLY A 300 -19.49 -22.13 -1.14
C GLY A 300 -18.51 -23.30 -0.93
N ALA A 301 -17.21 -23.07 -0.77
CA ALA A 301 -16.24 -24.15 -0.48
C ALA A 301 -16.37 -24.70 0.96
N THR A 302 -17.38 -25.53 1.19
CA THR A 302 -17.87 -26.01 2.51
C THR A 302 -16.86 -26.82 3.34
N LEU A 303 -15.87 -27.43 2.69
CA LEU A 303 -14.93 -28.42 3.25
C LEU A 303 -15.62 -29.67 3.82
N LYS A 304 -16.85 -29.97 3.39
CA LYS A 304 -17.54 -31.22 3.69
C LYS A 304 -16.94 -32.37 2.90
N TYR A 305 -16.81 -33.52 3.54
CA TYR A 305 -16.48 -34.76 2.85
C TYR A 305 -17.71 -35.23 2.05
N ILE A 306 -17.52 -35.48 0.75
CA ILE A 306 -18.58 -35.96 -0.14
C ILE A 306 -18.37 -37.45 -0.40
N ASN A 307 -17.27 -37.79 -1.07
CA ASN A 307 -16.85 -39.15 -1.41
C ASN A 307 -15.38 -39.13 -1.88
N GLU A 308 -14.87 -40.26 -2.40
CA GLU A 308 -13.52 -40.39 -2.96
C GLU A 308 -13.43 -40.03 -4.47
N ILE A 309 -14.50 -39.50 -5.08
CA ILE A 309 -14.58 -39.23 -6.52
C ILE A 309 -14.18 -37.78 -6.79
N SER A 310 -13.10 -37.57 -7.55
CA SER A 310 -12.56 -36.24 -7.87
C SER A 310 -13.57 -35.29 -8.50
N SER A 311 -14.46 -35.79 -9.39
CA SER A 311 -15.48 -34.97 -10.05
C SER A 311 -16.51 -34.38 -9.08
N SER A 312 -16.65 -34.93 -7.88
CA SER A 312 -17.54 -34.39 -6.84
C SER A 312 -17.04 -33.08 -6.23
N TYR A 313 -15.75 -32.77 -6.40
CA TYR A 313 -15.11 -31.57 -5.85
C TYR A 313 -14.79 -30.54 -6.94
N SER A 314 -14.81 -30.95 -8.22
CA SER A 314 -14.56 -30.09 -9.37
C SER A 314 -15.83 -29.38 -9.87
N THR A 315 -16.60 -28.79 -8.95
CA THR A 315 -17.92 -28.18 -9.21
C THR A 315 -17.88 -26.66 -9.35
N GLY A 316 -16.72 -26.04 -9.07
CA GLY A 316 -16.46 -24.60 -9.26
C GLY A 316 -16.09 -23.87 -7.97
N GLU A 317 -16.37 -24.46 -6.80
CA GLU A 317 -16.02 -23.93 -5.48
C GLU A 317 -14.53 -24.13 -5.15
N TYR A 318 -13.90 -25.10 -5.80
CA TYR A 318 -12.48 -25.41 -5.66
C TYR A 318 -11.78 -25.37 -7.01
N GLU A 319 -10.55 -24.87 -7.01
CA GLU A 319 -9.65 -24.87 -8.17
C GLU A 319 -8.28 -25.40 -7.75
N VAL A 320 -7.78 -26.39 -8.48
CA VAL A 320 -6.39 -26.86 -8.35
C VAL A 320 -5.47 -25.73 -8.82
N ASP A 321 -4.67 -25.19 -7.89
CA ASP A 321 -3.83 -24.03 -8.15
C ASP A 321 -2.34 -24.40 -8.26
N GLU A 322 -1.86 -25.25 -7.35
CA GLU A 322 -0.51 -25.81 -7.39
C GLU A 322 -0.55 -27.33 -7.23
N ILE A 323 0.28 -28.04 -8.00
CA ILE A 323 0.32 -29.50 -8.08
C ILE A 323 1.66 -30.00 -7.55
N ASP A 324 1.62 -30.88 -6.55
CA ASP A 324 2.81 -31.61 -6.07
C ASP A 324 3.00 -32.89 -6.89
N LYS A 325 3.89 -32.80 -7.88
CA LYS A 325 4.24 -33.93 -8.76
C LYS A 325 5.05 -35.01 -8.06
N GLU A 326 5.61 -34.73 -6.89
CA GLU A 326 6.39 -35.67 -6.10
C GLU A 326 5.53 -36.39 -5.03
N ASP A 327 4.24 -36.11 -4.96
CA ASP A 327 3.32 -36.76 -4.03
C ASP A 327 2.90 -38.14 -4.57
N THR A 328 3.56 -39.17 -4.06
CA THR A 328 3.30 -40.55 -4.46
C THR A 328 1.96 -41.08 -3.94
N GLU A 329 1.44 -40.54 -2.82
CA GLU A 329 0.13 -40.94 -2.30
C GLU A 329 -1.00 -40.45 -3.20
N ALA A 330 -0.84 -39.27 -3.81
CA ALA A 330 -1.81 -38.74 -4.76
C ALA A 330 -1.96 -39.61 -6.01
N SER A 331 -0.92 -40.37 -6.39
CA SER A 331 -0.94 -41.29 -7.53
C SER A 331 -1.46 -40.63 -8.83
N GLY A 332 -1.13 -39.35 -9.03
CA GLY A 332 -1.58 -38.55 -10.18
C GLY A 332 -3.00 -37.99 -10.09
N ASN A 333 -3.70 -38.15 -8.97
CA ASN A 333 -4.98 -37.52 -8.72
C ASN A 333 -4.80 -36.16 -8.04
N ASP A 334 -4.93 -35.07 -8.82
CA ASP A 334 -4.77 -33.70 -8.33
C ASP A 334 -5.75 -33.31 -7.22
N TRP A 335 -6.86 -34.04 -7.05
CA TRP A 335 -7.89 -33.79 -6.04
C TRP A 335 -7.66 -34.59 -4.73
N TYR A 336 -6.67 -35.47 -4.71
CA TYR A 336 -6.43 -36.40 -3.60
C TYR A 336 -6.29 -35.67 -2.26
N ARG A 337 -5.46 -34.62 -2.17
CA ARG A 337 -5.22 -33.93 -0.88
C ARG A 337 -6.44 -33.16 -0.38
N LEU A 338 -7.27 -32.60 -1.26
CA LEU A 338 -8.55 -31.99 -0.85
C LEU A 338 -9.50 -33.06 -0.28
N ILE A 339 -9.65 -34.19 -0.98
CA ILE A 339 -10.48 -35.32 -0.53
C ILE A 339 -9.98 -35.83 0.82
N GLN A 340 -8.67 -36.04 0.96
CA GLN A 340 -8.09 -36.51 2.22
C GLN A 340 -8.31 -35.53 3.37
N PHE A 341 -8.14 -34.21 3.14
CA PHE A 341 -8.41 -33.22 4.18
C PHE A 341 -9.86 -33.29 4.66
N THR A 342 -10.83 -33.23 3.74
CA THR A 342 -12.26 -33.24 4.10
C THR A 342 -12.64 -34.54 4.84
N LYS A 343 -12.07 -35.68 4.42
CA LYS A 343 -12.24 -36.97 5.10
C LYS A 343 -11.65 -36.99 6.50
N LEU A 344 -10.40 -36.55 6.66
CA LEU A 344 -9.71 -36.45 7.96
C LEU A 344 -10.50 -35.56 8.92
N PHE A 345 -10.96 -34.40 8.44
CA PHE A 345 -11.77 -33.48 9.24
C PHE A 345 -13.12 -34.08 9.62
N SER A 346 -13.82 -34.73 8.69
CA SER A 346 -15.08 -35.45 8.97
C SER A 346 -14.89 -36.55 10.02
N ASN A 347 -13.81 -37.32 9.92
CA ASN A 347 -13.50 -38.37 10.89
C ASN A 347 -13.16 -37.80 12.26
N TRP A 348 -12.34 -36.75 12.30
CA TRP A 348 -12.02 -36.02 13.53
C TRP A 348 -13.30 -35.52 14.19
N ASN A 349 -14.18 -34.85 13.45
CA ASN A 349 -15.44 -34.33 13.98
C ASN A 349 -16.27 -35.47 14.61
N LYS A 350 -16.49 -36.58 13.89
CA LYS A 350 -17.23 -37.75 14.40
C LYS A 350 -16.61 -38.37 15.65
N GLN A 351 -15.29 -38.51 15.68
CA GLN A 351 -14.57 -39.18 16.76
C GLN A 351 -14.50 -38.31 18.03
N TYR A 352 -14.30 -37.00 17.86
CA TYR A 352 -13.96 -36.11 18.96
C TYR A 352 -15.14 -35.28 19.47
N SER A 353 -16.31 -35.25 18.81
CA SER A 353 -17.51 -34.49 19.21
C SER A 353 -17.87 -34.57 20.71
N ASN A 354 -17.57 -35.70 21.38
CA ASN A 354 -17.87 -35.93 22.80
C ASN A 354 -16.61 -36.18 23.66
N GLN A 355 -15.41 -35.84 23.16
CA GLN A 355 -14.14 -36.08 23.84
C GLN A 355 -13.66 -34.84 24.61
N PRO A 356 -12.75 -35.01 25.61
CA PRO A 356 -12.16 -33.87 26.30
C PRO A 356 -11.51 -32.88 25.33
N ASN A 357 -11.81 -31.60 25.55
CA ASN A 357 -11.50 -30.51 24.64
C ASN A 357 -10.00 -30.38 24.26
N LYS A 358 -9.07 -30.71 25.17
CA LYS A 358 -7.61 -30.70 24.88
C LYS A 358 -7.20 -31.83 23.94
N VAL A 359 -7.85 -32.99 24.02
CA VAL A 359 -7.56 -34.14 23.15
C VAL A 359 -8.03 -33.85 21.72
N ALA A 360 -9.24 -33.29 21.57
CA ALA A 360 -9.77 -32.90 20.26
C ALA A 360 -8.86 -31.88 19.56
N PHE A 361 -8.43 -30.83 20.27
CA PHE A 361 -7.50 -29.83 19.75
C PHE A 361 -6.18 -30.44 19.29
N ASN A 362 -5.56 -31.27 20.14
CA ASN A 362 -4.27 -31.91 19.81
C ASN A 362 -4.38 -32.84 18.61
N ALA A 363 -5.45 -33.61 18.49
CA ALA A 363 -5.70 -34.50 17.36
C ALA A 363 -5.89 -33.73 16.05
N LEU A 364 -6.63 -32.61 16.08
CA LEU A 364 -6.79 -31.74 14.91
C LEU A 364 -5.45 -31.11 14.51
N ASN A 365 -4.67 -30.63 15.49
CA ASN A 365 -3.42 -29.93 15.26
C ASN A 365 -2.31 -30.82 14.65
N GLN A 366 -2.44 -32.15 14.74
CA GLN A 366 -1.53 -33.11 14.12
C GLN A 366 -1.58 -33.06 12.58
N PHE A 367 -2.73 -32.75 11.99
CA PHE A 367 -2.87 -32.71 10.53
C PHE A 367 -3.37 -31.36 10.01
N PHE A 368 -3.78 -30.42 10.86
CA PHE A 368 -4.27 -29.11 10.44
C PHE A 368 -3.72 -27.98 11.32
N ASN A 369 -3.23 -26.89 10.71
CA ASN A 369 -2.78 -25.70 11.43
C ASN A 369 -3.99 -24.87 11.93
N ILE A 370 -4.63 -25.37 12.99
CA ILE A 370 -5.81 -24.73 13.60
C ILE A 370 -5.48 -23.37 14.20
N GLU A 371 -4.29 -23.19 14.77
CA GLU A 371 -3.85 -21.90 15.34
C GLU A 371 -3.88 -20.77 14.32
N SER A 372 -3.33 -20.99 13.13
CA SER A 372 -3.34 -19.98 12.06
C SER A 372 -4.78 -19.64 11.63
N LEU A 373 -5.66 -20.65 11.57
CA LEU A 373 -7.06 -20.43 11.21
C LEU A 373 -7.80 -19.59 12.26
N LEU A 374 -7.66 -19.90 13.56
CA LEU A 374 -8.35 -19.15 14.62
C LEU A 374 -7.90 -17.68 14.63
N ARG A 375 -6.62 -17.41 14.35
CA ARG A 375 -6.08 -16.06 14.18
C ARG A 375 -6.65 -15.36 12.95
N GLN A 376 -6.79 -16.07 11.83
CA GLN A 376 -7.43 -15.54 10.63
C GLN A 376 -8.89 -15.17 10.92
N MET A 377 -9.64 -16.07 11.56
CA MET A 377 -11.05 -15.87 11.92
C MET A 377 -11.23 -14.65 12.83
N THR A 378 -10.32 -14.41 13.78
CA THR A 378 -10.35 -13.19 14.62
C THR A 378 -10.29 -11.92 13.78
N ILE A 379 -9.42 -11.87 12.77
CA ILE A 379 -9.32 -10.72 11.88
C ILE A 379 -10.60 -10.57 11.05
N GLU A 380 -11.10 -11.65 10.46
CA GLU A 380 -12.32 -11.61 9.64
C GLU A 380 -13.56 -11.16 10.44
N SER A 381 -13.65 -11.52 11.73
CA SER A 381 -14.71 -11.04 12.63
C SER A 381 -14.59 -9.55 12.97
N LEU A 382 -13.36 -9.06 13.15
CA LEU A 382 -13.10 -7.65 13.47
C LEU A 382 -13.23 -6.74 12.25
N THR A 383 -12.91 -7.24 11.06
CA THR A 383 -13.02 -6.48 9.81
C THR A 383 -14.31 -6.79 9.04
N TYR A 384 -15.15 -7.72 9.48
CA TYR A 384 -16.38 -8.09 8.78
C TYR A 384 -16.10 -8.48 7.31
N SER A 385 -15.13 -9.37 7.12
CA SER A 385 -14.68 -9.82 5.81
C SER A 385 -15.77 -10.66 5.12
N PHE A 386 -16.68 -10.00 4.39
CA PHE A 386 -17.93 -10.62 3.92
C PHE A 386 -17.75 -11.66 2.81
N ASP A 387 -16.64 -11.62 2.08
CA ASP A 387 -16.36 -12.51 0.96
C ASP A 387 -15.29 -13.58 1.28
N ASN A 388 -14.76 -13.56 2.50
CA ASN A 388 -13.67 -14.44 2.94
C ASN A 388 -14.20 -15.72 3.61
N PHE A 389 -13.28 -16.46 4.26
CA PHE A 389 -13.49 -17.82 4.72
C PHE A 389 -14.72 -17.94 5.62
N TRP A 390 -14.85 -17.08 6.64
CA TRP A 390 -15.92 -17.22 7.62
C TRP A 390 -17.28 -16.90 7.02
N ALA A 391 -17.42 -15.77 6.32
CA ALA A 391 -18.72 -15.30 5.82
C ALA A 391 -19.20 -16.03 4.55
N ASN A 392 -18.30 -16.38 3.62
CA ASN A 392 -18.70 -16.86 2.30
C ASN A 392 -18.12 -18.25 1.95
N SER A 393 -17.30 -18.84 2.82
CA SER A 393 -16.48 -20.01 2.50
C SER A 393 -15.69 -19.81 1.21
N GLY A 394 -15.16 -18.61 0.99
CA GLY A 394 -14.40 -18.25 -0.21
C GLY A 394 -13.13 -17.47 0.14
N ASN A 395 -12.35 -17.13 -0.88
CA ASN A 395 -11.14 -16.30 -0.75
C ASN A 395 -10.12 -16.83 0.28
N PHE A 396 -9.95 -18.14 0.32
CA PHE A 396 -8.85 -18.81 1.02
C PHE A 396 -8.26 -19.94 0.18
N ALA A 397 -7.02 -20.30 0.44
CA ALA A 397 -6.40 -21.47 -0.17
C ALA A 397 -6.23 -22.58 0.88
N LEU A 398 -6.54 -23.82 0.51
CA LEU A 398 -6.17 -24.99 1.29
C LEU A 398 -4.84 -25.52 0.77
N TYR A 399 -3.79 -25.34 1.56
CA TYR A 399 -2.43 -25.80 1.23
C TYR A 399 -2.07 -27.02 2.05
N TYR A 400 -1.55 -28.06 1.40
CA TYR A 400 -0.91 -29.19 2.07
C TYR A 400 0.59 -28.99 2.08
N ASN A 401 1.19 -28.84 3.27
CA ASN A 401 2.64 -28.72 3.41
C ASN A 401 3.27 -30.13 3.47
N PRO A 402 4.08 -30.54 2.47
CA PRO A 402 4.66 -31.88 2.42
C PRO A 402 5.80 -32.10 3.42
N GLU A 403 6.44 -31.04 3.90
CA GLU A 403 7.51 -31.11 4.89
C GLU A 403 6.94 -31.33 6.30
N GLU A 404 5.86 -30.61 6.63
CA GLU A 404 5.17 -30.74 7.91
C GLU A 404 4.12 -31.86 7.93
N LYS A 405 3.74 -32.39 6.76
CA LYS A 405 2.60 -33.30 6.55
C LYS A 405 1.30 -32.76 7.15
N ARG A 406 1.10 -31.45 7.00
CA ARG A 406 0.02 -30.71 7.65
C ARG A 406 -0.67 -29.77 6.67
N TYR A 407 -1.99 -29.66 6.80
CA TYR A 407 -2.81 -28.73 6.04
C TYR A 407 -2.84 -27.35 6.72
N GLN A 408 -2.96 -26.30 5.93
CA GLN A 408 -3.18 -24.94 6.41
C GLN A 408 -4.12 -24.18 5.49
N ILE A 409 -4.89 -23.26 6.08
CA ILE A 409 -5.69 -22.29 5.34
C ILE A 409 -4.85 -21.01 5.18
N ILE A 410 -4.79 -20.49 3.95
CA ILE A 410 -4.09 -19.24 3.63
C ILE A 410 -5.12 -18.23 3.11
N PRO A 411 -5.36 -17.13 3.84
CA PRO A 411 -6.31 -16.11 3.40
C PRO A 411 -5.76 -15.35 2.18
N TYR A 412 -6.66 -14.88 1.30
CA TYR A 412 -6.33 -13.94 0.23
C TYR A 412 -7.53 -13.06 -0.11
N ASP A 413 -7.32 -12.06 -0.98
CA ASP A 413 -8.38 -11.20 -1.52
C ASP A 413 -9.25 -10.51 -0.45
N TYR A 414 -8.76 -9.37 0.03
CA TYR A 414 -9.32 -8.67 1.19
C TYR A 414 -10.14 -7.43 0.85
N ASP A 415 -10.55 -7.28 -0.41
CA ASP A 415 -11.34 -6.12 -0.84
C ASP A 415 -12.75 -6.10 -0.23
N GLY A 416 -13.23 -7.24 0.25
CA GLY A 416 -14.46 -7.38 1.04
C GLY A 416 -14.32 -7.10 2.54
N SER A 417 -13.24 -6.45 2.98
CA SER A 417 -13.00 -6.16 4.41
C SER A 417 -13.44 -4.76 4.82
N PHE A 418 -13.66 -4.55 6.11
CA PHE A 418 -14.28 -3.36 6.72
C PHE A 418 -15.69 -3.09 6.17
N TYR A 419 -16.44 -4.17 5.87
CA TYR A 419 -17.75 -4.09 5.28
C TYR A 419 -18.83 -4.01 6.35
N GLY A 420 -19.20 -2.77 6.68
CA GLY A 420 -20.25 -2.49 7.63
C GLY A 420 -21.53 -1.99 6.97
N SER A 421 -22.20 -2.76 6.11
CA SER A 421 -23.48 -2.31 5.55
C SER A 421 -24.66 -2.78 6.39
N ASN A 422 -25.35 -1.83 7.03
CA ASN A 422 -26.59 -2.09 7.78
C ASN A 422 -27.75 -2.61 6.92
N ASP A 423 -27.67 -2.45 5.60
CA ASP A 423 -28.75 -2.77 4.65
C ASP A 423 -28.44 -4.03 3.81
N SER A 424 -27.36 -4.76 4.12
CA SER A 424 -27.04 -6.00 3.43
C SER A 424 -27.96 -7.13 3.91
N PRO A 425 -28.73 -7.79 3.03
CA PRO A 425 -29.57 -8.94 3.41
C PRO A 425 -28.74 -10.16 3.86
N ARG A 426 -27.41 -10.13 3.64
CA ARG A 426 -26.48 -11.17 4.11
C ARG A 426 -26.19 -11.09 5.60
N PHE A 427 -26.48 -9.97 6.25
CA PHE A 427 -26.17 -9.74 7.66
C PHE A 427 -27.42 -9.34 8.42
N ILE A 428 -27.39 -9.47 9.74
CA ILE A 428 -28.50 -9.04 10.60
C ILE A 428 -28.61 -7.52 10.50
N GLU A 429 -29.83 -7.00 10.26
CA GLU A 429 -30.10 -5.56 10.34
C GLU A 429 -29.64 -5.09 11.72
N ASN A 430 -28.74 -4.09 11.78
CA ASN A 430 -28.22 -3.56 13.03
C ASN A 430 -27.23 -4.47 13.80
N TYR A 431 -26.33 -5.18 13.11
CA TYR A 431 -25.27 -5.96 13.78
C TYR A 431 -24.34 -5.14 14.72
N LEU A 432 -24.35 -3.80 14.68
CA LEU A 432 -23.69 -2.96 15.71
C LEU A 432 -24.57 -2.68 16.96
N LYS A 433 -25.86 -3.04 16.94
CA LYS A 433 -26.80 -2.89 18.07
C LYS A 433 -27.12 -4.21 18.77
N GLU A 434 -26.96 -5.35 18.12
CA GLU A 434 -26.93 -6.66 18.78
C GLU A 434 -25.55 -6.83 19.43
N SER A 435 -25.40 -6.25 20.62
CA SER A 435 -24.15 -5.73 21.20
C SER A 435 -23.07 -6.74 21.62
N MET A 436 -23.03 -7.96 21.08
CA MET A 436 -22.10 -9.01 21.53
C MET A 436 -21.68 -10.00 20.41
N ASP A 437 -21.86 -9.65 19.14
CA ASP A 437 -21.74 -10.64 18.08
C ASP A 437 -20.35 -10.69 17.42
N CYS A 438 -19.40 -11.37 18.07
CA CYS A 438 -18.05 -11.60 17.53
C CYS A 438 -17.82 -13.01 17.00
N ILE A 439 -18.81 -13.90 17.07
CA ILE A 439 -18.75 -15.28 16.56
C ILE A 439 -19.85 -15.53 15.51
N GLU A 440 -21.05 -15.04 15.78
CA GLU A 440 -22.26 -15.34 15.01
C GLU A 440 -22.53 -14.33 13.88
N TRP A 441 -21.68 -13.32 13.74
CA TRP A 441 -21.80 -12.22 12.78
C TRP A 441 -21.97 -12.72 11.34
N ALA A 442 -21.38 -13.87 11.03
CA ALA A 442 -21.41 -14.51 9.73
C ALA A 442 -22.59 -15.49 9.55
N LYS A 443 -23.47 -15.71 10.54
CA LYS A 443 -24.53 -16.76 10.55
C LYS A 443 -25.60 -16.65 9.46
N LYS A 444 -25.76 -15.48 8.85
CA LYS A 444 -26.69 -15.27 7.71
C LYS A 444 -25.96 -15.09 6.38
N ALA A 445 -24.63 -15.01 6.41
CA ALA A 445 -23.84 -14.61 5.26
C ALA A 445 -23.52 -15.77 4.31
N ARG A 446 -23.49 -17.01 4.82
CA ARG A 446 -23.11 -18.18 4.04
C ARG A 446 -24.22 -18.62 3.09
N ILE A 447 -23.80 -19.09 1.92
CA ILE A 447 -24.68 -19.83 1.01
C ILE A 447 -25.27 -21.03 1.77
N ASP A 448 -26.58 -21.21 1.65
CA ASP A 448 -27.38 -22.26 2.29
C ASP A 448 -27.16 -22.38 3.82
N GLU A 449 -26.71 -21.29 4.46
CA GLU A 449 -26.39 -21.26 5.89
C GLU A 449 -25.43 -22.41 6.31
N ASP A 450 -24.44 -22.72 5.47
CA ASP A 450 -23.54 -23.85 5.75
C ASP A 450 -22.47 -23.55 6.80
N TYR A 451 -22.78 -23.86 8.06
CA TYR A 451 -21.84 -23.72 9.19
C TYR A 451 -21.11 -25.00 9.57
N TYR A 452 -21.09 -26.05 8.74
CA TYR A 452 -20.52 -27.35 9.12
C TYR A 452 -19.11 -27.26 9.72
N PHE A 453 -18.18 -26.62 9.01
CA PHE A 453 -16.78 -26.56 9.45
C PHE A 453 -16.62 -25.75 10.73
N ILE A 454 -17.25 -24.58 10.81
CA ILE A 454 -17.17 -23.69 11.97
C ILE A 454 -17.88 -24.28 13.19
N ASN A 455 -19.08 -24.85 13.01
CA ASN A 455 -19.82 -25.50 14.09
C ASN A 455 -19.07 -26.70 14.65
N ALA A 456 -18.41 -27.50 13.80
CA ALA A 456 -17.57 -28.60 14.27
C ALA A 456 -16.40 -28.11 15.14
N LEU A 457 -15.78 -26.98 14.79
CA LEU A 457 -14.71 -26.38 15.60
C LEU A 457 -15.24 -25.83 16.93
N PHE A 458 -16.30 -25.02 16.88
CA PHE A 458 -16.83 -24.33 18.06
C PHE A 458 -17.79 -25.17 18.91
N ALA A 459 -18.04 -26.44 18.53
CA ALA A 459 -18.58 -27.45 19.43
C ALA A 459 -17.60 -27.84 20.56
N HIS A 460 -16.31 -27.48 20.44
CA HIS A 460 -15.30 -27.68 21.47
C HIS A 460 -14.96 -26.38 22.20
N ASP A 461 -15.22 -26.33 23.50
CA ASP A 461 -14.98 -25.11 24.29
C ASP A 461 -13.49 -24.71 24.32
N SER A 462 -12.53 -25.64 24.24
CA SER A 462 -11.10 -25.26 24.16
C SER A 462 -10.78 -24.47 22.91
N ILE A 463 -11.34 -24.87 21.76
CA ILE A 463 -11.12 -24.20 20.47
C ILE A 463 -11.78 -22.82 20.53
N LYS A 464 -13.01 -22.75 21.05
CA LYS A 464 -13.74 -21.49 21.24
C LYS A 464 -13.06 -20.56 22.25
N ASN A 465 -12.56 -21.08 23.35
CA ASN A 465 -11.82 -20.31 24.36
C ASN A 465 -10.47 -19.83 23.81
N ARG A 466 -9.79 -20.66 23.02
CA ARG A 466 -8.58 -20.25 22.31
C ARG A 466 -8.85 -19.11 21.33
N TYR A 467 -9.94 -19.18 20.56
CA TYR A 467 -10.41 -18.08 19.73
C TYR A 467 -10.67 -16.80 20.55
N ASN A 468 -11.41 -16.91 21.66
CA ASN A 468 -11.71 -15.77 22.55
C ASN A 468 -10.44 -15.13 23.13
N LYS A 469 -9.44 -15.94 23.49
CA LYS A 469 -8.13 -15.46 23.95
C LYS A 469 -7.39 -14.70 22.84
N ILE A 470 -7.40 -15.23 21.62
CA ILE A 470 -6.82 -14.56 20.44
C ILE A 470 -7.53 -13.23 20.16
N MET A 471 -8.86 -13.21 20.24
CA MET A 471 -9.67 -11.99 20.10
C MET A 471 -9.29 -10.94 21.13
N LYS A 472 -9.21 -11.33 22.43
CA LYS A 472 -8.79 -10.43 23.52
C LYS A 472 -7.41 -9.84 23.26
N ASP A 473 -6.42 -10.69 23.00
CA ASP A 473 -5.03 -10.25 22.78
C ASP A 473 -4.93 -9.32 21.55
N THR A 474 -5.74 -9.57 20.51
CA THR A 474 -5.80 -8.76 19.29
C THR A 474 -6.39 -7.38 19.55
N LEU A 475 -7.51 -7.29 20.27
CA LEU A 475 -8.17 -6.03 20.62
C LEU A 475 -7.27 -5.14 21.50
N GLU A 476 -6.60 -5.75 22.49
CA GLU A 476 -5.72 -5.04 23.42
C GLU A 476 -4.45 -4.51 22.73
N LYS A 477 -3.86 -5.29 21.82
CA LYS A 477 -2.54 -4.98 21.24
C LYS A 477 -2.58 -4.28 19.89
N VAL A 478 -3.57 -4.54 19.03
CA VAL A 478 -3.55 -4.06 17.63
C VAL A 478 -4.87 -3.49 17.13
N PHE A 479 -6.01 -4.15 17.36
CA PHE A 479 -7.29 -3.73 16.80
C PHE A 479 -7.97 -2.69 17.70
N ASN A 480 -7.35 -1.51 17.77
CA ASN A 480 -7.90 -0.35 18.46
C ASN A 480 -7.45 0.93 17.74
N VAL A 481 -8.18 2.03 17.98
CA VAL A 481 -7.96 3.29 17.27
C VAL A 481 -6.53 3.81 17.45
N LYS A 482 -5.95 3.65 18.64
CA LYS A 482 -4.61 4.17 18.95
C LYS A 482 -3.55 3.52 18.06
N GLU A 483 -3.54 2.19 17.99
CA GLU A 483 -2.53 1.44 17.25
C GLU A 483 -2.77 1.51 15.74
N LEU A 484 -4.01 1.30 15.27
CA LEU A 484 -4.30 1.31 13.83
C LEU A 484 -4.25 2.71 13.21
N SER A 485 -4.51 3.78 13.96
CA SER A 485 -4.38 5.15 13.41
C SER A 485 -2.94 5.46 13.00
N ILE A 486 -1.94 4.89 13.66
CA ILE A 486 -0.52 5.10 13.32
C ILE A 486 -0.23 4.58 11.90
N LEU A 487 -0.75 3.39 11.57
CA LEU A 487 -0.65 2.82 10.22
C LEU A 487 -1.50 3.61 9.22
N ILE A 488 -2.76 3.90 9.56
CA ILE A 488 -3.70 4.63 8.68
C ILE A 488 -3.14 6.01 8.32
N ASP A 489 -2.62 6.76 9.30
CA ASP A 489 -2.09 8.10 9.06
C ASP A 489 -0.80 8.06 8.24
N ALA A 490 0.06 7.04 8.44
CA ALA A 490 1.21 6.84 7.58
C ALA A 490 0.80 6.53 6.13
N LEU A 491 -0.15 5.61 5.92
CA LEU A 491 -0.68 5.32 4.58
C LEU A 491 -1.31 6.57 3.95
N TYR A 492 -2.07 7.34 4.72
CA TYR A 492 -2.65 8.61 4.28
C TYR A 492 -1.57 9.56 3.75
N GLN A 493 -0.50 9.79 4.51
CA GLN A 493 0.59 10.67 4.09
C GLN A 493 1.33 10.15 2.86
N LEU A 494 1.39 8.84 2.67
CA LEU A 494 2.00 8.23 1.49
C LEU A 494 1.17 8.46 0.23
N ILE A 495 -0.16 8.34 0.30
CA ILE A 495 -1.02 8.23 -0.89
C ILE A 495 -1.95 9.42 -1.16
N VAL A 496 -2.06 10.42 -0.27
CA VAL A 496 -3.05 11.50 -0.41
C VAL A 496 -3.00 12.23 -1.76
N ASP A 497 -1.80 12.59 -2.23
CA ASP A 497 -1.61 13.26 -3.54
C ASP A 497 -1.96 12.31 -4.70
N GLU A 498 -1.70 11.00 -4.55
CA GLU A 498 -2.05 10.01 -5.56
C GLU A 498 -3.54 9.72 -5.60
N VAL A 499 -4.21 9.74 -4.45
CA VAL A 499 -5.66 9.51 -4.36
C VAL A 499 -6.43 10.66 -4.99
N GLU A 500 -6.03 11.91 -4.72
CA GLU A 500 -6.62 13.08 -5.37
C GLU A 500 -6.51 12.98 -6.90
N TRP A 501 -5.30 12.67 -7.40
CA TRP A 501 -5.07 12.46 -8.83
C TRP A 501 -5.88 11.28 -9.38
N ASN A 502 -5.81 10.13 -8.72
CA ASN A 502 -6.50 8.90 -9.09
C ASN A 502 -8.01 9.09 -9.26
N PHE A 503 -8.64 9.78 -8.32
CA PHE A 503 -10.07 10.04 -8.37
C PHE A 503 -10.45 11.01 -9.48
N GLY A 504 -9.58 11.96 -9.82
CA GLY A 504 -9.77 12.86 -10.97
C GLY A 504 -9.71 12.16 -12.33
N LEU A 505 -9.05 11.00 -12.43
CA LEU A 505 -8.84 10.29 -13.70
C LEU A 505 -10.06 9.50 -14.21
N ILE A 506 -11.07 9.26 -13.39
CA ILE A 506 -12.15 8.32 -13.76
C ILE A 506 -12.94 8.77 -15.00
N ASP A 507 -13.06 10.09 -15.18
CA ASP A 507 -13.68 10.74 -16.33
C ASP A 507 -12.73 10.93 -17.50
N GLU A 508 -11.41 10.84 -17.26
CA GLU A 508 -10.37 10.92 -18.29
C GLU A 508 -10.12 9.57 -18.96
N LEU A 509 -10.43 8.46 -18.29
CA LEU A 509 -10.45 7.13 -18.91
C LEU A 509 -11.46 7.06 -20.05
N ASP A 510 -11.11 6.30 -21.10
CA ASP A 510 -11.95 6.11 -22.29
C ASP A 510 -13.42 5.83 -21.94
N GLU A 511 -14.31 6.67 -22.46
CA GLU A 511 -15.75 6.63 -22.19
C GLU A 511 -16.43 5.32 -22.62
N ASN A 512 -15.82 4.57 -23.53
CA ASN A 512 -16.33 3.31 -24.04
C ASN A 512 -16.03 2.13 -23.10
N ILE A 513 -15.15 2.30 -22.09
CA ILE A 513 -14.90 1.26 -21.10
C ILE A 513 -16.18 1.08 -20.25
N PRO A 514 -16.81 -0.10 -20.28
CA PRO A 514 -18.06 -0.31 -19.57
C PRO A 514 -17.82 -0.52 -18.08
N GLY A 515 -18.83 -0.21 -17.27
CA GLY A 515 -18.89 -0.63 -15.87
C GLY A 515 -19.37 0.47 -14.93
N TYR A 516 -19.46 0.10 -13.65
CA TYR A 516 -19.78 1.00 -12.56
C TYR A 516 -18.66 2.01 -12.34
N VAL A 517 -19.07 3.20 -11.91
CA VAL A 517 -18.19 4.34 -11.65
C VAL A 517 -18.46 4.85 -10.24
N ASN A 518 -17.38 5.20 -9.54
CA ASN A 518 -17.41 5.95 -8.30
C ASN A 518 -16.61 7.24 -8.48
N HIS A 519 -17.28 8.37 -8.46
CA HIS A 519 -16.67 9.70 -8.43
C HIS A 519 -16.31 10.07 -6.98
N PHE A 520 -15.49 9.25 -6.33
CA PHE A 520 -14.96 9.59 -5.02
C PHE A 520 -14.13 10.87 -5.11
N THR A 521 -14.05 11.61 -4.03
CA THR A 521 -13.30 12.87 -3.94
C THR A 521 -12.24 12.79 -2.84
N LEU A 522 -11.28 13.73 -2.84
CA LEU A 522 -10.35 13.87 -1.72
C LEU A 522 -11.09 14.07 -0.39
N GLN A 523 -12.26 14.74 -0.41
CA GLN A 523 -13.09 14.86 0.79
C GLN A 523 -13.64 13.51 1.24
N ASN A 524 -14.09 12.65 0.31
CA ASN A 524 -14.53 11.29 0.66
C ASN A 524 -13.37 10.47 1.26
N PHE A 525 -12.18 10.57 0.68
CA PHE A 525 -10.97 9.94 1.22
C PHE A 525 -10.67 10.41 2.66
N ASN A 526 -10.63 11.72 2.89
CA ASN A 526 -10.35 12.31 4.21
C ASN A 526 -11.40 11.90 5.24
N ASP A 527 -12.67 12.00 4.87
CA ASP A 527 -13.80 11.71 5.75
C ASP A 527 -13.89 10.21 6.07
N ASN A 528 -13.73 9.34 5.06
CA ASN A 528 -13.84 7.89 5.22
C ASN A 528 -12.60 7.22 5.80
N THR A 529 -11.44 7.86 5.71
CA THR A 529 -10.27 7.44 6.50
C THR A 529 -10.52 7.64 8.00
N ASN A 530 -11.33 8.64 8.36
CA ASN A 530 -11.63 9.00 9.74
C ASN A 530 -13.00 8.46 10.19
N TYR A 531 -13.92 9.34 10.58
CA TYR A 531 -15.13 8.97 11.30
C TYR A 531 -16.43 9.16 10.51
N LYS A 532 -16.34 9.36 9.20
CA LYS A 532 -17.50 9.71 8.37
C LYS A 532 -17.75 8.70 7.26
N LYS A 533 -19.03 8.55 6.93
CA LYS A 533 -19.50 7.68 5.86
C LYS A 533 -19.43 8.33 4.49
N VAL A 534 -19.30 7.51 3.45
CA VAL A 534 -19.63 7.87 2.07
C VAL A 534 -21.04 7.36 1.81
N LYS A 535 -21.96 8.26 1.47
CA LYS A 535 -23.36 7.89 1.21
C LYS A 535 -23.51 7.27 -0.17
N TYR A 536 -24.41 6.29 -0.29
CA TYR A 536 -24.88 5.82 -1.59
C TYR A 536 -25.53 6.96 -2.36
N ASN A 537 -25.09 7.17 -3.61
CA ASN A 537 -25.74 8.09 -4.53
C ASN A 537 -25.53 7.55 -5.94
N LYS A 538 -26.47 6.76 -6.46
CA LYS A 538 -26.34 6.07 -7.75
C LYS A 538 -25.95 6.97 -8.94
N ILE A 539 -26.23 8.28 -8.87
CA ILE A 539 -25.84 9.24 -9.91
C ILE A 539 -24.33 9.53 -9.86
N LEU A 540 -23.71 9.51 -8.69
CA LEU A 540 -22.32 9.87 -8.45
C LEU A 540 -21.43 8.67 -8.07
N ASN A 541 -21.87 7.85 -7.11
CA ASN A 541 -21.14 6.71 -6.59
C ASN A 541 -22.04 5.47 -6.57
N TYR A 542 -21.60 4.44 -7.30
CA TYR A 542 -22.20 3.11 -7.26
C TYR A 542 -22.05 2.44 -5.90
N ASN A 543 -20.98 2.71 -5.16
CA ASN A 543 -20.73 2.16 -3.83
C ASN A 543 -20.86 3.23 -2.74
N ASP A 544 -21.33 2.80 -1.58
CA ASP A 544 -21.25 3.51 -0.33
C ASP A 544 -20.14 2.96 0.56
N ALA A 545 -19.86 3.69 1.64
CA ALA A 545 -19.02 3.22 2.73
C ALA A 545 -19.64 3.70 4.03
N ASN A 546 -20.46 2.86 4.66
CA ASN A 546 -21.31 3.24 5.79
C ASN A 546 -20.56 3.64 7.05
N PHE A 547 -19.28 3.28 7.15
CA PHE A 547 -18.38 3.67 8.22
C PHE A 547 -17.06 4.17 7.66
N GLY A 548 -16.48 5.16 8.35
CA GLY A 548 -15.07 5.47 8.18
C GLY A 548 -14.19 4.43 8.88
N LEU A 549 -12.94 4.26 8.45
CA LEU A 549 -12.03 3.24 8.99
C LEU A 549 -11.83 3.39 10.51
N LYS A 550 -11.52 4.60 10.99
CA LYS A 550 -11.34 4.85 12.44
C LYS A 550 -12.65 4.70 13.21
N GLN A 551 -13.79 5.05 12.63
CA GLN A 551 -15.11 4.78 13.23
C GLN A 551 -15.34 3.28 13.39
N TRP A 552 -15.12 2.50 12.33
CA TRP A 552 -15.32 1.06 12.36
C TRP A 552 -14.44 0.38 13.42
N ILE A 553 -13.14 0.71 13.42
CA ILE A 553 -12.18 0.17 14.39
C ILE A 553 -12.61 0.48 15.82
N LYS A 554 -13.12 1.70 16.06
CA LYS A 554 -13.65 2.09 17.37
C LYS A 554 -14.87 1.25 17.73
N ASP A 555 -15.91 1.28 16.91
CA ASP A 555 -17.21 0.70 17.26
C ASP A 555 -17.13 -0.82 17.35
N ARG A 556 -16.53 -1.47 16.34
CA ARG A 556 -16.37 -2.93 16.32
C ARG A 556 -15.37 -3.41 17.38
N GLY A 557 -14.32 -2.62 17.63
CA GLY A 557 -13.37 -2.89 18.69
C GLY A 557 -14.01 -2.85 20.07
N GLU A 558 -14.80 -1.81 20.36
CA GLU A 558 -15.53 -1.66 21.63
C GLU A 558 -16.58 -2.77 21.81
N GLU A 559 -17.33 -3.11 20.76
CA GLU A 559 -18.29 -4.22 20.77
C GLU A 559 -17.61 -5.55 21.12
N CYS A 560 -16.53 -5.90 20.42
CA CYS A 560 -15.84 -7.16 20.69
C CYS A 560 -15.05 -7.17 22.00
N GLN A 561 -14.66 -6.02 22.53
CA GLN A 561 -14.12 -5.91 23.88
C GLN A 561 -15.16 -6.24 24.96
N ILE A 562 -16.43 -5.84 24.75
CA ILE A 562 -17.53 -6.21 25.66
C ILE A 562 -17.77 -7.72 25.61
N TYR A 563 -17.86 -8.28 24.40
CA TYR A 563 -18.01 -9.72 24.20
C TYR A 563 -16.92 -10.52 24.91
N VAL A 564 -15.62 -10.24 24.68
CA VAL A 564 -14.55 -11.03 25.31
C VAL A 564 -14.53 -10.89 26.83
N LYS A 565 -14.91 -9.72 27.38
CA LYS A 565 -15.03 -9.56 28.84
C LYS A 565 -16.11 -10.48 29.42
N SER A 566 -17.24 -10.66 28.73
CA SER A 566 -18.31 -11.54 29.21
C SER A 566 -17.97 -13.03 29.16
N VAL A 567 -17.06 -13.48 28.29
CA VAL A 567 -16.77 -14.92 28.10
C VAL A 567 -15.41 -15.35 28.65
N VAL A 568 -14.50 -14.41 28.91
CA VAL A 568 -13.16 -14.71 29.47
C VAL A 568 -13.16 -14.62 30.99
N LEU A 569 -13.99 -13.77 31.61
CA LEU A 569 -14.09 -13.69 33.08
C LEU A 569 -14.68 -14.94 33.75
N ASP A 570 -15.38 -15.78 32.99
CA ASP A 570 -15.93 -17.05 33.48
C ASP A 570 -14.92 -18.21 33.43
N ASN A 571 -13.72 -18.02 32.88
CA ASN A 571 -12.75 -19.08 32.58
C ASN A 571 -11.35 -18.86 33.20
N ASP A 572 -11.21 -18.05 34.25
CA ASP A 572 -9.95 -17.88 35.01
C ASP A 572 -9.64 -19.15 35.86
N ASP A 573 -9.66 -20.33 35.25
CA ASP A 573 -8.92 -21.50 35.74
C ASP A 573 -7.53 -21.44 35.11
N ASP A 574 -6.60 -20.89 35.89
CA ASP A 574 -5.29 -20.37 35.54
C ASP A 574 -4.25 -21.47 35.19
N ASN A 575 -4.63 -22.44 34.34
CA ASN A 575 -3.81 -23.62 34.05
C ASN A 575 -3.65 -23.96 32.55
N ASP A 576 -3.75 -22.95 31.67
CA ASP A 576 -3.58 -23.11 30.22
C ASP A 576 -2.31 -22.41 29.65
N ASN A 577 -1.32 -22.14 30.50
CA ASN A 577 -0.01 -21.63 30.07
C ASN A 577 0.91 -22.69 29.44
N GLU A 578 0.39 -23.87 29.08
CA GLU A 578 1.18 -24.96 28.49
C GLU A 578 0.57 -25.49 27.19
N ILE A 579 0.30 -24.59 26.24
CA ILE A 579 0.04 -24.95 24.84
C ILE A 579 0.85 -24.00 23.93
N VAL A 580 2.17 -24.05 24.05
CA VAL A 580 3.08 -23.44 23.07
C VAL A 580 4.19 -24.43 22.74
N ASN A 581 4.21 -24.86 21.48
CA ASN A 581 5.26 -25.58 20.76
C ASN A 581 5.57 -27.03 21.20
N ALA A 582 4.83 -27.99 20.63
CA ALA A 582 5.35 -29.34 20.43
C ALA A 582 5.76 -29.50 18.95
N GLU A 583 7.07 -29.45 18.69
CA GLU A 583 7.66 -29.98 17.45
C GLU A 583 7.61 -31.52 17.50
N PRO A 584 7.34 -32.24 16.39
CA PRO A 584 7.42 -33.69 16.38
C PRO A 584 8.89 -34.15 16.39
N GLU A 585 9.31 -34.81 17.46
CA GLU A 585 10.60 -35.51 17.53
C GLU A 585 10.63 -36.63 16.46
N ILE A 586 11.49 -36.45 15.45
CA ILE A 586 11.88 -37.54 14.54
C ILE A 586 12.96 -38.36 15.24
N ASN A 587 12.56 -39.54 15.72
CA ASN A 587 13.44 -40.51 16.34
C ASN A 587 14.39 -41.11 15.29
N ASN A 588 15.66 -40.69 15.29
CA ASN A 588 16.73 -41.41 14.60
C ASN A 588 17.98 -41.50 15.48
N ARG A 589 18.08 -42.66 16.14
CA ARG A 589 19.24 -43.12 16.89
C ARG A 589 20.46 -43.26 15.97
N LYS A 590 21.47 -42.39 16.13
CA LYS A 590 22.87 -42.72 15.80
C LYS A 590 23.83 -41.99 16.74
N THR A 591 24.51 -42.80 17.53
CA THR A 591 25.63 -42.49 18.42
C THR A 591 26.79 -41.84 17.65
N THR A 592 27.44 -40.79 18.18
CA THR A 592 28.91 -40.63 18.32
C THR A 592 29.28 -39.33 19.04
N THR A 593 29.90 -39.51 20.21
CA THR A 593 30.99 -38.78 20.90
C THR A 593 31.04 -37.25 20.96
N THR A 594 30.92 -36.78 22.21
CA THR A 594 31.11 -35.44 22.76
C THR A 594 32.56 -34.95 22.70
N THR A 595 32.77 -33.71 22.22
CA THR A 595 33.94 -32.89 22.59
C THR A 595 33.45 -31.56 23.14
N THR A 596 33.65 -31.37 24.44
CA THR A 596 33.30 -30.16 25.20
C THR A 596 34.20 -28.98 24.82
N THR A 597 33.60 -27.86 24.45
CA THR A 597 34.24 -26.54 24.54
C THR A 597 33.26 -25.57 25.18
N ALA A 598 33.65 -25.01 26.33
CA ALA A 598 32.82 -24.14 27.15
C ALA A 598 32.45 -22.86 26.38
N LYS A 599 31.15 -22.58 26.27
CA LYS A 599 30.62 -21.32 25.75
C LYS A 599 30.46 -20.35 26.92
N ALA A 600 31.23 -19.28 26.91
CA ALA A 600 31.11 -18.18 27.85
C ALA A 600 29.76 -17.48 27.68
N THR A 601 29.02 -17.36 28.77
CA THR A 601 27.74 -16.65 28.88
C THR A 601 28.01 -15.15 28.89
N ALA A 602 27.50 -14.41 27.90
CA ALA A 602 27.50 -12.96 27.90
C ALA A 602 26.25 -12.47 28.66
N THR A 603 26.47 -11.93 29.85
CA THR A 603 25.46 -11.26 30.66
C THR A 603 25.50 -9.76 30.32
N THR A 604 24.42 -9.19 29.79
CA THR A 604 24.22 -7.73 29.77
C THR A 604 23.23 -7.35 30.87
N SER A 605 23.68 -6.47 31.76
CA SER A 605 22.88 -5.96 32.88
C SER A 605 21.81 -4.99 32.37
N LYS A 606 20.59 -5.19 32.86
CA LYS A 606 19.48 -4.22 32.76
C LYS A 606 19.85 -3.00 33.62
N GLY A 607 19.81 -1.79 33.05
CA GLY A 607 19.67 -0.57 33.87
C GLY A 607 20.39 0.70 33.42
N VAL A 608 21.31 0.67 32.45
CA VAL A 608 22.03 1.88 32.02
C VAL A 608 21.23 2.65 30.96
N PRO A 609 20.89 3.95 31.16
CA PRO A 609 20.19 4.76 30.18
C PRO A 609 20.98 4.86 28.86
N LYS A 610 20.28 4.85 27.72
CA LYS A 610 20.90 5.05 26.41
C LYS A 610 21.35 6.49 26.23
N SER A 611 22.49 6.66 25.57
CA SER A 611 23.05 7.97 25.23
C SER A 611 22.12 8.78 24.37
N THR A 612 21.95 10.05 24.72
CA THR A 612 21.22 11.04 23.92
C THR A 612 22.04 11.53 22.73
N HIS A 613 23.32 11.13 22.62
CA HIS A 613 24.17 11.44 21.48
C HIS A 613 24.38 10.19 20.60
N PRO A 614 24.11 10.26 19.27
CA PRO A 614 23.99 9.07 18.41
C PRO A 614 25.24 8.19 18.32
N TYR A 615 26.42 8.71 18.67
CA TYR A 615 27.71 8.04 18.51
C TYR A 615 28.57 8.08 19.77
N LYS A 616 28.10 8.63 20.89
CA LYS A 616 28.85 8.71 22.16
C LYS A 616 28.31 7.70 23.16
N CYS A 617 29.20 7.08 23.92
CA CYS A 617 28.87 6.14 24.99
C CYS A 617 29.96 6.16 26.07
N GLY A 618 29.69 5.55 27.21
CA GLY A 618 30.62 5.50 28.34
C GLY A 618 30.03 6.14 29.60
N PRO A 619 30.80 6.28 30.69
CA PRO A 619 30.30 6.71 31.99
C PRO A 619 29.53 8.03 31.98
N ASP A 620 29.95 8.98 31.15
CA ASP A 620 29.32 10.31 31.05
C ASP A 620 28.12 10.36 30.10
N TRP A 621 27.94 9.34 29.25
CA TRP A 621 26.97 9.35 28.14
C TRP A 621 25.98 8.19 28.19
N GLY A 622 26.20 7.15 28.99
CA GLY A 622 25.35 5.97 29.02
C GLY A 622 25.61 4.98 27.88
N ALA A 623 24.70 4.01 27.71
CA ALA A 623 24.84 2.92 26.75
C ALA A 623 24.66 3.41 25.30
N CYS A 624 25.17 2.66 24.33
CA CYS A 624 25.01 3.01 22.92
C CYS A 624 23.54 3.19 22.52
N TYR A 625 23.28 4.23 21.72
CA TYR A 625 21.93 4.59 21.29
C TYR A 625 21.29 3.47 20.45
N VAL A 626 22.10 2.80 19.63
CA VAL A 626 21.70 1.65 18.81
C VAL A 626 22.02 0.36 19.54
N ASP A 627 21.00 -0.49 19.72
CA ASP A 627 21.15 -1.79 20.39
C ASP A 627 22.05 -2.72 19.59
N GLY A 628 22.98 -3.39 20.27
CA GLY A 628 23.94 -4.29 19.66
C GLY A 628 25.25 -3.64 19.21
N GLU A 629 25.41 -2.33 19.34
CA GLU A 629 26.69 -1.65 19.11
C GLU A 629 27.65 -1.80 20.29
N CYS A 630 28.94 -1.79 19.98
CA CYS A 630 30.02 -1.85 20.94
C CYS A 630 30.42 -0.43 21.37
N CYS A 631 30.60 -0.20 22.66
CA CYS A 631 31.16 1.05 23.14
C CYS A 631 32.69 0.95 23.17
N SER A 632 33.38 1.64 22.26
CA SER A 632 34.84 1.62 22.19
C SER A 632 35.49 2.21 23.45
N ARG A 633 36.79 1.94 23.65
CA ARG A 633 37.61 2.56 24.72
C ARG A 633 37.58 4.10 24.71
N LYS A 634 37.31 4.71 23.56
CA LYS A 634 37.27 6.17 23.37
C LYS A 634 35.87 6.77 23.59
N GLY A 635 34.91 5.98 24.03
CA GLY A 635 33.54 6.42 24.31
C GLY A 635 32.72 6.71 23.04
N TYR A 636 32.92 5.88 22.01
CA TYR A 636 32.14 5.95 20.78
C TYR A 636 31.49 4.61 20.45
N CYS A 637 30.30 4.65 19.85
CA CYS A 637 29.53 3.48 19.44
C CYS A 637 29.88 3.02 18.01
N GLY A 638 29.95 1.71 17.81
CA GLY A 638 30.12 1.12 16.48
C GLY A 638 30.23 -0.40 16.51
N THR A 639 30.28 -1.03 15.34
CA THR A 639 30.21 -2.49 15.18
C THR A 639 31.49 -3.12 14.60
N THR A 640 32.52 -2.32 14.31
CA THR A 640 33.79 -2.82 13.78
C THR A 640 34.74 -3.24 14.90
N LYS A 641 35.82 -3.91 14.54
CA LYS A 641 36.86 -4.34 15.50
C LYS A 641 37.45 -3.19 16.32
N ASP A 642 37.45 -1.96 15.80
CA ASP A 642 37.95 -0.78 16.52
C ASP A 642 37.04 -0.37 17.69
N TYR A 643 35.77 -0.78 17.65
CA TYR A 643 34.78 -0.52 18.68
C TYR A 643 34.54 -1.74 19.56
N CYS A 644 34.49 -2.92 18.95
CA CYS A 644 34.17 -4.20 19.60
C CYS A 644 35.40 -4.98 20.09
N GLY A 645 36.59 -4.51 19.75
CA GLY A 645 37.87 -5.13 20.09
C GLY A 645 38.38 -4.80 21.49
N SER A 646 39.70 -4.87 21.67
CA SER A 646 40.34 -4.67 22.98
C SER A 646 40.07 -3.27 23.53
N GLY A 647 39.52 -3.19 24.74
CA GLY A 647 39.13 -1.94 25.40
C GLY A 647 37.67 -1.52 25.18
N CYS A 648 36.85 -2.36 24.56
CA CYS A 648 35.41 -2.16 24.53
C CYS A 648 34.82 -2.15 25.97
N GLN A 649 33.93 -1.20 26.24
CA GLN A 649 33.30 -0.96 27.53
C GLN A 649 31.97 -1.72 27.61
N SER A 650 31.99 -2.92 28.19
CA SER A 650 30.87 -3.86 28.18
C SER A 650 29.63 -3.42 28.96
N GLU A 651 29.76 -2.43 29.85
CA GLU A 651 28.63 -1.81 30.55
C GLU A 651 27.82 -0.85 29.66
N PHE A 652 28.41 -0.38 28.56
CA PHE A 652 27.82 0.63 27.68
C PHE A 652 27.64 0.15 26.22
N GLY A 653 27.98 -1.11 25.91
CA GLY A 653 27.79 -1.72 24.60
C GLY A 653 28.20 -3.20 24.55
N VAL A 654 27.96 -3.87 23.42
CA VAL A 654 28.11 -5.34 23.30
C VAL A 654 29.49 -5.73 22.78
N CYS A 655 30.44 -6.01 23.66
CA CYS A 655 31.82 -6.31 23.26
C CYS A 655 32.00 -7.73 22.71
N GLY A 656 32.89 -7.91 21.71
CA GLY A 656 33.37 -9.22 21.28
C GLY A 656 32.79 -9.79 19.96
N VAL A 657 32.00 -9.05 19.18
CA VAL A 657 31.47 -9.54 17.89
C VAL A 657 31.73 -8.54 16.77
N ALA A 658 32.62 -8.87 15.82
CA ALA A 658 32.82 -8.10 14.58
C ALA A 658 32.37 -8.93 13.37
N SER A 659 31.35 -8.49 12.64
CA SER A 659 30.82 -9.20 11.46
C SER A 659 31.55 -8.77 10.18
N THR A 660 32.08 -9.73 9.40
CA THR A 660 32.77 -9.47 8.11
C THR A 660 32.18 -10.35 6.99
N LYS A 661 31.79 -9.74 5.86
CA LYS A 661 31.31 -10.43 4.63
C LYS A 661 32.49 -10.77 3.70
N LYS A 662 32.54 -12.00 3.17
CA LYS A 662 33.53 -12.46 2.18
C LYS A 662 32.89 -12.63 0.79
N LYS A 663 33.65 -12.27 -0.26
CA LYS A 663 33.29 -12.16 -1.69
C LYS A 663 33.85 -13.36 -2.47
N THR A 664 33.08 -13.94 -3.41
CA THR A 664 33.60 -14.95 -4.36
C THR A 664 33.03 -14.77 -5.77
N THR A 665 33.91 -14.98 -6.75
CA THR A 665 33.87 -14.65 -8.19
C THR A 665 33.27 -15.80 -9.04
N THR A 666 32.60 -15.49 -10.16
CA THR A 666 32.01 -16.47 -11.10
C THR A 666 32.70 -16.45 -12.47
N LYS A 667 32.91 -17.63 -13.08
CA LYS A 667 33.37 -17.84 -14.47
C LYS A 667 32.17 -18.12 -15.39
N THR A 668 32.14 -17.47 -16.54
CA THR A 668 31.09 -17.51 -17.57
C THR A 668 31.33 -18.62 -18.60
N THR A 669 30.26 -19.23 -19.11
CA THR A 669 30.28 -19.99 -20.38
C THR A 669 29.08 -19.57 -21.23
N THR A 670 29.37 -19.16 -22.46
CA THR A 670 28.43 -18.61 -23.44
C THR A 670 28.02 -19.71 -24.41
N THR A 671 26.75 -19.73 -24.84
CA THR A 671 26.34 -20.49 -26.04
C THR A 671 25.40 -19.63 -26.88
N THR A 672 25.79 -19.48 -28.14
CA THR A 672 25.19 -18.66 -29.19
C THR A 672 24.26 -19.52 -30.04
N THR A 673 23.07 -19.03 -30.41
CA THR A 673 22.36 -19.57 -31.61
C THR A 673 21.49 -18.50 -32.28
N THR A 674 22.03 -18.02 -33.39
CA THR A 674 21.47 -17.77 -34.73
C THR A 674 20.01 -17.32 -34.93
N THR A 675 19.92 -16.12 -35.49
CA THR A 675 18.79 -15.42 -36.13
C THR A 675 18.30 -16.09 -37.42
N ARG A 676 17.00 -15.98 -37.72
CA ARG A 676 16.44 -16.14 -39.07
C ARG A 676 15.53 -14.96 -39.41
N THR A 677 15.94 -14.20 -40.42
CA THR A 677 15.26 -13.05 -41.03
C THR A 677 14.27 -13.50 -42.10
N THR A 678 13.14 -12.80 -42.22
CA THR A 678 12.36 -12.73 -43.47
C THR A 678 11.83 -11.29 -43.65
N SER A 679 11.83 -10.84 -44.89
CA SER A 679 11.75 -9.44 -45.32
C SER A 679 10.43 -9.11 -46.02
N LYS A 680 9.96 -7.88 -45.73
CA LYS A 680 9.22 -6.90 -46.55
C LYS A 680 8.00 -7.33 -47.39
N LYS A 681 6.90 -6.59 -47.18
CA LYS A 681 6.18 -5.94 -48.29
C LYS A 681 5.59 -4.58 -47.87
N LYS A 682 5.69 -3.61 -48.77
CA LYS A 682 5.40 -2.18 -48.65
C LYS A 682 4.18 -1.86 -49.51
N THR A 683 3.18 -1.12 -49.04
CA THR A 683 2.13 -0.56 -49.91
C THR A 683 1.56 0.76 -49.35
N THR A 684 1.83 1.81 -50.12
CA THR A 684 1.14 3.09 -50.42
C THR A 684 0.40 3.95 -49.38
N THR A 685 0.80 5.22 -49.48
CA THR A 685 0.32 6.51 -48.99
C THR A 685 -1.11 6.89 -49.44
N PHE A 686 -1.82 7.66 -48.60
CA PHE A 686 -2.78 8.68 -49.03
C PHE A 686 -2.64 9.96 -48.17
N THR A 687 -2.79 11.10 -48.82
CA THR A 687 -2.57 12.47 -48.35
C THR A 687 -3.86 13.26 -48.52
N THR A 688 -4.24 14.13 -47.56
CA THR A 688 -5.00 15.41 -47.71
C THR A 688 -5.30 15.96 -46.29
N LEU A 689 -4.79 17.11 -45.79
CA LEU A 689 -4.93 18.56 -46.09
C LEU A 689 -6.13 19.29 -45.41
N ILE A 690 -5.76 20.26 -44.54
CA ILE A 690 -6.43 21.54 -44.17
C ILE A 690 -7.59 21.42 -43.14
N LYS A 691 -7.69 22.19 -42.03
CA LYS A 691 -7.64 23.67 -41.91
C LYS A 691 -7.31 24.17 -40.49
N LYS A 692 -6.71 25.35 -40.46
CA LYS A 692 -6.23 26.12 -39.31
C LYS A 692 -7.15 27.33 -39.13
N THR A 693 -7.47 27.72 -37.90
CA THR A 693 -8.03 29.05 -37.60
C THR A 693 -7.51 29.56 -36.25
N THR A 694 -6.84 30.70 -36.31
CA THR A 694 -6.56 31.68 -35.23
C THR A 694 -7.84 32.53 -35.01
N THR A 695 -8.12 33.28 -33.93
CA THR A 695 -7.31 34.35 -33.29
C THR A 695 -8.06 34.94 -32.08
N SER A 696 -7.31 35.41 -31.08
CA SER A 696 -7.45 36.64 -30.24
C SER A 696 -8.64 36.92 -29.28
N SER A 697 -8.22 37.36 -28.09
CA SER A 697 -8.89 37.91 -26.91
C SER A 697 -9.45 39.33 -27.07
N SER A 698 -10.52 39.67 -26.34
CA SER A 698 -10.71 40.99 -25.72
C SER A 698 -11.64 40.93 -24.50
N THR A 699 -11.40 41.83 -23.56
CA THR A 699 -12.00 41.93 -22.22
C THR A 699 -13.13 42.97 -22.22
N SER A 700 -14.32 42.66 -21.68
CA SER A 700 -15.21 43.69 -21.10
C SER A 700 -16.25 43.11 -20.13
N THR A 701 -16.50 43.86 -19.06
CA THR A 701 -17.43 43.63 -17.95
C THR A 701 -18.82 44.19 -18.25
N THR A 702 -19.89 43.38 -18.19
CA THR A 702 -21.20 43.72 -17.58
C THR A 702 -22.16 42.52 -17.59
N THR A 703 -22.90 42.38 -16.50
CA THR A 703 -23.97 41.40 -16.26
C THR A 703 -25.17 41.63 -17.19
N SER A 704 -25.66 40.58 -17.87
CA SER A 704 -27.01 40.59 -18.46
C SER A 704 -27.76 39.28 -18.19
N LYS A 705 -29.01 39.44 -17.76
CA LYS A 705 -30.00 38.38 -17.53
C LYS A 705 -30.40 37.80 -18.89
N GLY A 706 -30.33 36.48 -19.06
CA GLY A 706 -30.90 35.83 -20.26
C GLY A 706 -30.39 34.42 -20.58
N VAL A 707 -29.29 33.97 -19.98
CA VAL A 707 -28.75 32.64 -20.27
C VAL A 707 -29.49 31.56 -19.47
N PRO A 708 -30.06 30.51 -20.11
CA PRO A 708 -30.68 29.39 -19.40
C PRO A 708 -29.68 28.73 -18.44
N LYS A 709 -30.14 28.34 -17.25
CA LYS A 709 -29.32 27.54 -16.34
C LYS A 709 -29.03 26.18 -16.96
N SER A 710 -27.81 25.71 -16.75
CA SER A 710 -27.37 24.41 -17.20
C SER A 710 -28.22 23.29 -16.61
N THR A 711 -28.59 22.34 -17.44
CA THR A 711 -29.24 21.09 -17.02
C THR A 711 -28.26 20.14 -16.32
N HIS A 712 -26.96 20.46 -16.34
CA HIS A 712 -25.88 19.70 -15.71
C HIS A 712 -25.34 20.46 -14.49
N PRO A 713 -25.35 19.88 -13.27
CA PRO A 713 -25.12 20.63 -12.03
C PRO A 713 -23.76 21.35 -11.94
N TYR A 714 -22.75 20.88 -12.67
CA TYR A 714 -21.37 21.34 -12.59
C TYR A 714 -20.81 21.85 -13.92
N LYS A 715 -21.57 21.82 -15.03
CA LYS A 715 -21.12 22.31 -16.33
C LYS A 715 -21.74 23.67 -16.64
N CYS A 716 -20.96 24.55 -17.24
CA CYS A 716 -21.38 25.87 -17.70
C CYS A 716 -20.59 26.27 -18.95
N GLY A 717 -21.03 27.34 -19.62
CA GLY A 717 -20.38 27.83 -20.83
C GLY A 717 -21.32 27.83 -22.04
N PRO A 718 -20.83 28.17 -23.23
CA PRO A 718 -21.65 28.40 -24.43
C PRO A 718 -22.57 27.24 -24.81
N ASN A 719 -22.14 26.00 -24.53
CA ASN A 719 -22.89 24.78 -24.85
C ASN A 719 -23.81 24.31 -23.71
N TRP A 720 -23.65 24.84 -22.50
CA TRP A 720 -24.29 24.33 -21.30
C TRP A 720 -25.16 25.38 -20.60
N GLY A 721 -24.97 26.67 -20.84
CA GLY A 721 -25.68 27.73 -20.14
C GLY A 721 -25.02 28.14 -18.82
N ALA A 722 -25.74 28.91 -18.02
CA ALA A 722 -25.23 29.48 -16.77
C ALA A 722 -25.16 28.41 -15.67
N CYS A 723 -24.35 28.65 -14.64
CA CYS A 723 -24.24 27.73 -13.51
C CYS A 723 -25.60 27.42 -12.86
N TYR A 724 -25.77 26.14 -12.51
CA TYR A 724 -27.02 25.64 -11.93
C TYR A 724 -27.32 26.28 -10.58
N VAL A 725 -26.27 26.46 -9.75
CA VAL A 725 -26.34 27.13 -8.44
C VAL A 725 -26.04 28.62 -8.60
N ASP A 726 -26.93 29.46 -8.07
CA ASP A 726 -26.76 30.92 -8.14
C ASP A 726 -25.56 31.37 -7.30
N GLY A 727 -24.75 32.27 -7.89
CA GLY A 727 -23.55 32.80 -7.24
C GLY A 727 -22.27 32.00 -7.48
N GLU A 728 -22.33 30.89 -8.23
CA GLU A 728 -21.13 30.17 -8.67
C GLU A 728 -20.46 30.83 -9.87
N CYS A 729 -19.15 30.65 -9.96
CA CYS A 729 -18.31 31.11 -11.05
C CYS A 729 -18.21 30.03 -12.12
N CYS A 730 -18.29 30.41 -13.39
CA CYS A 730 -18.04 29.49 -14.49
C CYS A 730 -16.56 29.55 -14.87
N SER A 731 -15.78 28.50 -14.58
CA SER A 731 -14.35 28.46 -14.86
C SER A 731 -14.03 28.51 -16.36
N ARG A 732 -12.77 28.79 -16.71
CA ARG A 732 -12.29 28.74 -18.12
C ARG A 732 -12.54 27.40 -18.80
N LYS A 733 -12.65 26.32 -18.02
CA LYS A 733 -12.87 24.94 -18.50
C LYS A 733 -14.35 24.57 -18.60
N GLY A 734 -15.27 25.51 -18.32
CA GLY A 734 -16.71 25.27 -18.41
C GLY A 734 -17.28 24.49 -17.23
N TYR A 735 -16.76 24.76 -16.03
CA TYR A 735 -17.25 24.13 -14.78
C TYR A 735 -17.66 25.17 -13.75
N CYS A 736 -18.69 24.85 -12.95
CA CYS A 736 -19.21 25.70 -11.88
C CYS A 736 -18.52 25.45 -10.55
N GLY A 737 -18.24 26.53 -9.81
CA GLY A 737 -17.70 26.44 -8.45
C GLY A 737 -17.40 27.82 -7.85
N THR A 738 -16.98 27.86 -6.58
CA THR A 738 -16.82 29.11 -5.80
C THR A 738 -15.37 29.42 -5.41
N THR A 739 -14.42 28.54 -5.70
CA THR A 739 -13.00 28.73 -5.35
C THR A 739 -12.28 29.59 -6.38
N LYS A 740 -11.05 30.00 -6.07
CA LYS A 740 -10.20 30.80 -6.96
C LYS A 740 -9.98 30.14 -8.34
N ASP A 741 -10.01 28.82 -8.42
CA ASP A 741 -9.83 28.10 -9.69
C ASP A 741 -11.03 28.25 -10.64
N TYR A 742 -12.21 28.57 -10.08
CA TYR A 742 -13.44 28.82 -10.83
C TYR A 742 -13.68 30.31 -11.04
N CYS A 743 -13.43 31.11 -10.01
CA CYS A 743 -13.69 32.55 -9.98
C CYS A 743 -12.52 33.43 -10.44
N GLY A 744 -11.35 32.82 -10.64
CA GLY A 744 -10.10 33.51 -10.98
C GLY A 744 -9.95 33.83 -12.47
N SER A 745 -8.70 33.94 -12.91
CA SER A 745 -8.37 34.35 -14.28
C SER A 745 -8.92 33.34 -15.31
N GLY A 746 -9.72 33.83 -16.26
CA GLY A 746 -10.39 33.01 -17.26
C GLY A 746 -11.81 32.55 -16.89
N CYS A 747 -12.37 33.02 -15.77
CA CYS A 747 -13.78 32.84 -15.47
C CYS A 747 -14.66 33.47 -16.57
N GLN A 748 -15.68 32.72 -17.01
CA GLN A 748 -16.62 33.08 -18.08
C GLN A 748 -17.81 33.84 -17.50
N SER A 749 -17.76 35.17 -17.50
CA SER A 749 -18.73 36.05 -16.82
C SER A 749 -20.16 36.01 -17.38
N GLU A 750 -20.34 35.47 -18.58
CA GLU A 750 -21.66 35.26 -19.20
C GLU A 750 -22.39 34.05 -18.59
N PHE A 751 -21.67 33.13 -17.97
CA PHE A 751 -22.19 31.84 -17.47
C PHE A 751 -22.01 31.64 -15.96
N GLY A 752 -21.45 32.63 -15.24
CA GLY A 752 -21.27 32.60 -13.78
C GLY A 752 -20.72 33.93 -13.23
N VAL A 753 -20.62 34.05 -11.91
CA VAL A 753 -20.25 35.30 -11.22
C VAL A 753 -18.73 35.43 -11.05
N CYS A 754 -18.05 36.03 -12.01
CA CYS A 754 -16.59 36.16 -11.95
C CYS A 754 -16.11 37.28 -11.01
N GLY A 755 -14.94 37.08 -10.39
CA GLY A 755 -14.29 38.10 -9.56
C GLY A 755 -14.75 38.19 -8.11
N ILE A 756 -15.66 37.33 -7.66
CA ILE A 756 -16.10 37.26 -6.25
C ILE A 756 -15.93 35.82 -5.74
N ALA A 757 -14.89 35.56 -4.95
CA ALA A 757 -14.89 34.38 -4.08
C ALA A 757 -15.90 34.65 -2.95
N SER A 758 -17.13 34.13 -3.09
CA SER A 758 -18.20 34.37 -2.13
C SER A 758 -17.90 33.66 -0.81
N THR A 759 -17.57 34.44 0.22
CA THR A 759 -17.61 34.04 1.62
C THR A 759 -19.07 34.07 2.08
N THR A 760 -19.68 32.90 2.27
CA THR A 760 -21.05 32.79 2.78
C THR A 760 -21.17 33.36 4.19
N LYS A 761 -21.89 34.47 4.32
CA LYS A 761 -22.37 35.04 5.59
C LYS A 761 -23.33 34.06 6.27
N LYS A 762 -22.95 33.61 7.46
CA LYS A 762 -23.83 33.00 8.47
C LYS A 762 -24.67 34.12 9.11
N THR A 763 -25.97 33.92 9.19
CA THR A 763 -26.90 34.78 9.93
C THR A 763 -26.57 34.67 11.43
N THR A 764 -26.13 35.75 12.07
CA THR A 764 -26.01 35.80 13.53
C THR A 764 -26.53 37.12 14.07
N THR A 765 -27.47 37.00 14.99
CA THR A 765 -28.00 38.04 15.87
C THR A 765 -26.85 38.77 16.58
N LYS A 766 -26.96 40.09 16.66
CA LYS A 766 -25.96 41.01 17.22
C LYS A 766 -25.59 40.63 18.65
N THR A 767 -24.30 40.43 18.89
CA THR A 767 -23.68 40.80 20.17
C THR A 767 -22.32 41.43 19.87
N THR A 768 -22.18 42.67 20.30
CA THR A 768 -21.07 43.56 20.04
C THR A 768 -19.88 43.17 20.91
N THR A 769 -18.75 42.79 20.31
CA THR A 769 -17.47 42.83 21.02
C THR A 769 -16.35 43.25 20.09
N THR A 770 -15.68 44.33 20.49
CA THR A 770 -14.65 45.08 19.79
C THR A 770 -13.40 44.23 19.53
N ARG A 771 -12.96 44.12 18.26
CA ARG A 771 -11.70 43.43 17.88
C ARG A 771 -10.56 44.44 17.83
N THR A 772 -9.76 44.50 18.90
CA THR A 772 -8.48 45.22 18.94
C THR A 772 -7.40 44.38 18.26
N THR A 773 -6.78 44.93 17.22
CA THR A 773 -5.61 44.36 16.54
C THR A 773 -4.32 44.79 17.24
N THR A 774 -3.47 43.84 17.65
CA THR A 774 -2.06 44.11 18.00
C THR A 774 -1.12 42.96 17.62
N THR A 775 -0.26 43.25 16.64
CA THR A 775 1.18 42.94 16.51
C THR A 775 1.81 41.69 17.16
N SER A 776 2.31 40.82 16.26
CA SER A 776 3.50 39.94 16.29
C SER A 776 4.34 39.81 17.58
N LYS A 777 4.37 38.59 18.14
CA LYS A 777 5.55 37.95 18.71
C LYS A 777 5.78 36.62 17.97
N ASN A 778 6.95 36.41 17.38
CA ASN A 778 7.35 35.13 16.78
C ASN A 778 7.54 34.08 17.88
N ILE A 779 6.48 33.32 18.18
CA ILE A 779 6.54 32.18 19.08
C ILE A 779 7.01 30.97 18.25
N PRO A 780 8.09 30.26 18.64
CA PRO A 780 8.58 29.11 17.91
C PRO A 780 7.54 27.98 17.90
N ILE A 781 7.50 27.24 16.79
CA ILE A 781 6.63 26.06 16.63
C ILE A 781 7.08 24.98 17.61
N SER A 782 6.12 24.29 18.24
CA SER A 782 6.43 23.25 19.20
C SER A 782 7.19 22.08 18.57
N THR A 783 8.27 21.68 19.23
CA THR A 783 9.06 20.49 18.88
C THR A 783 8.55 19.21 19.53
N VAL A 784 7.56 19.33 20.44
CA VAL A 784 6.91 18.19 21.10
C VAL A 784 5.60 17.88 20.36
N SER A 785 5.56 16.74 19.69
CA SER A 785 4.46 16.36 18.79
C SER A 785 3.08 16.51 19.46
N GLY A 786 2.21 17.30 18.82
CA GLY A 786 0.82 17.52 19.25
C GLY A 786 0.62 18.45 20.44
N LYS A 787 1.68 18.95 21.08
CA LYS A 787 1.59 19.86 22.24
C LYS A 787 1.78 21.32 21.84
N CYS A 788 1.13 22.22 22.57
CA CYS A 788 1.24 23.67 22.39
C CYS A 788 0.95 24.43 23.68
N GLY A 789 1.25 25.73 23.67
CA GLY A 789 1.06 26.62 24.81
C GLY A 789 2.38 27.15 25.36
N SER A 790 2.32 27.87 26.48
CA SER A 790 3.48 28.62 27.03
C SER A 790 4.74 27.79 27.23
N ASN A 791 4.58 26.51 27.54
CA ASN A 791 5.70 25.60 27.82
C ASN A 791 6.22 24.86 26.59
N TYR A 792 5.49 24.90 25.47
CA TYR A 792 5.74 24.04 24.31
C TYR A 792 5.92 24.79 23.00
N GLY A 793 5.37 26.00 22.84
CA GLY A 793 5.40 26.75 21.58
C GLY A 793 4.09 26.66 20.79
N ALA A 794 4.08 27.24 19.60
CA ALA A 794 2.90 27.35 18.75
C ALA A 794 2.63 26.08 17.93
N CYS A 795 1.39 25.88 17.52
CA CYS A 795 1.03 24.78 16.63
C CYS A 795 1.53 25.01 15.20
N PRO A 796 1.99 23.96 14.49
CA PRO A 796 2.39 24.07 13.09
C PRO A 796 1.18 24.32 12.17
N ASN A 797 1.45 24.85 10.96
CA ASN A 797 0.52 24.87 9.82
C ASN A 797 -0.89 25.42 10.12
N SER A 798 -0.98 26.52 10.88
CA SER A 798 -2.25 27.21 11.19
C SER A 798 -3.22 26.43 12.09
N TYR A 799 -2.75 25.40 12.80
CA TYR A 799 -3.56 24.65 13.76
C TYR A 799 -3.91 25.53 14.97
N CYS A 800 -5.00 25.18 15.64
CA CYS A 800 -5.47 25.81 16.86
C CYS A 800 -4.82 25.14 18.06
N CYS A 801 -4.49 25.92 19.09
CA CYS A 801 -3.98 25.40 20.35
C CYS A 801 -5.13 25.35 21.36
N SER A 802 -5.60 24.16 21.72
CA SER A 802 -6.73 24.01 22.65
C SER A 802 -6.39 24.53 24.05
N LYS A 803 -7.42 24.74 24.89
CA LYS A 803 -7.24 25.11 26.31
C LYS A 803 -6.41 24.09 27.12
N TYR A 804 -6.25 22.87 26.60
CA TYR A 804 -5.49 21.78 27.21
C TYR A 804 -4.06 21.66 26.67
N GLY A 805 -3.65 22.57 25.78
CA GLY A 805 -2.29 22.60 25.23
C GLY A 805 -2.04 21.54 24.16
N TYR A 806 -3.02 21.30 23.31
CA TYR A 806 -2.89 20.39 22.17
C TYR A 806 -3.24 21.07 20.85
N CYS A 807 -2.59 20.65 19.77
CA CYS A 807 -2.82 21.16 18.42
C CYS A 807 -3.95 20.40 17.71
N GLY A 808 -4.89 21.13 17.09
CA GLY A 808 -5.97 20.54 16.30
C GLY A 808 -6.73 21.59 15.48
N LEU A 809 -7.70 21.14 14.68
CA LEU A 809 -8.46 22.00 13.73
C LEU A 809 -9.99 21.99 13.95
N THR A 810 -10.49 21.23 14.93
CA THR A 810 -11.93 21.20 15.24
C THR A 810 -12.29 22.30 16.25
N ASP A 811 -13.59 22.59 16.40
CA ASP A 811 -14.12 23.57 17.36
C ASP A 811 -13.65 23.33 18.80
N GLU A 812 -13.33 22.09 19.17
CA GLU A 812 -12.77 21.74 20.48
C GLU A 812 -11.38 22.36 20.72
N TYR A 813 -10.60 22.53 19.65
CA TYR A 813 -9.27 23.12 19.68
C TYR A 813 -9.30 24.61 19.39
N CYS A 814 -10.21 25.02 18.50
CA CYS A 814 -10.23 26.37 17.94
C CYS A 814 -11.23 27.32 18.58
N GLY A 815 -12.27 26.78 19.22
CA GLY A 815 -13.33 27.53 19.87
C GLY A 815 -12.97 27.97 21.29
N LYS A 816 -13.93 27.84 22.21
CA LYS A 816 -13.83 28.45 23.56
C LYS A 816 -12.63 27.91 24.36
N GLY A 817 -11.67 28.81 24.62
CA GLY A 817 -10.47 28.52 25.40
C GLY A 817 -9.24 28.22 24.55
N CYS A 818 -9.31 28.36 23.22
CA CYS A 818 -8.13 28.32 22.38
C CYS A 818 -7.08 29.35 22.84
N GLN A 819 -5.82 28.91 22.95
CA GLN A 819 -4.70 29.68 23.46
C GLN A 819 -4.19 30.64 22.38
N ILE A 820 -4.69 31.86 22.41
CA ILE A 820 -4.33 32.96 21.50
C ILE A 820 -2.81 33.20 21.55
N GLY A 821 -2.16 33.16 20.38
CA GLY A 821 -0.71 33.28 20.23
C GLY A 821 0.01 31.93 20.02
N TYR A 822 -0.60 30.82 20.43
CA TYR A 822 -0.06 29.47 20.22
C TYR A 822 -0.81 28.67 19.14
N GLY A 823 -1.86 29.24 18.54
CA GLY A 823 -2.61 28.69 17.40
C GLY A 823 -3.66 29.65 16.85
N GLN A 824 -4.39 29.26 15.80
CA GLN A 824 -5.42 30.10 15.16
C GLN A 824 -6.83 29.91 15.76
N CYS A 825 -7.19 30.76 16.71
CA CYS A 825 -8.49 30.69 17.39
C CYS A 825 -9.60 31.42 16.61
N HIS A 826 -10.84 30.91 16.62
CA HIS A 826 -12.00 31.56 15.96
C HIS A 826 -13.27 31.59 16.82
#